data_AF-A0A436CC97-F1
#
_entry.id   AF-A0A436CC97-F1
#
_cell.length_a   1.000
_cell.length_b   1.000
_cell.length_c   1.000
_cell.angle_alpha   90.00
_cell.angle_beta   90.00
_cell.angle_gamma   90.00
#
_symmetry.space_group_name_H-M   'P 1'
#
loop_
_entity.id
_entity.type
_entity.pdbx_description
1 polymer ?
#
loop_
_entity_poly.entity_id
_entity_poly.type
_entity_poly.pdbx_seq_one_letter_code
_entity_poly.pdbx_strand_id
1 'polypeptide(L)'
;GYYDAVDFTPQRVPEGTDHVVVQNYMAHHSGMSIAAVADAIFEGRMRDRFHSDPVIESAELLLQERAPRDIPTATVRTEADERSKDETEVDSPDTRIVLNPLQSLRSTNVMSNGRYSVMVSATGSGYSRWGDLSVTRWQPDPTEDRLGSYIFLRDAGTGDWWSATAEPKRAAEEKAQTLFSDDKASFVKSVGTLRSEVECIVISEGNGEGRRVTLYNDGPSDRHIEVTSFAELVLGLEASDNAHPAFSKMFVETEISANNAAIFATRRKRETSEPDIAMVHFVTDPSGSARDAEAETDRRAFIGRGRTIVDAAAFDPGARLGGHSGFTLDPVASLRRQVRVPANKKISLTFWTVVGAGRAELDEAIARLDHPESFARQAMLAWTRSQVQTRHMGLSLTDAANVQKLARYLIYPDPFLRLPAESIASGLGKQSSLWPTSISGDFPIFLVRIGDVADLEIVAQALRFQEYMRTRGMMIDFVVVNEQASSYVQDLQRAVETLCENSRLRGKELGPRQHIFAVRRDLMDETTYKTLLAVARVVLHTRNGTIFDQIERAEAAALQARDALATLPIPRELPSPTPTTHTPASQAVANVSADGSGLSQWNGFGGFDGDGRHYVVRLAGRRTTPQPWINVVSNASFGFHTSAEGAAFTWSRNSRDYQLTPWSNDPVSNRPGEGLYIYDQASGKAFSPLAAMVRDPSMTYEAWHGQGFSTFRSKRGPLSMDLTHVVDPVDSLKISRLRIQNSGSVPARLRVYAYAEWVLGGHRSRTAATIVPSRDAATGALLAQNP
;
A
#
# COMPACT_ATOMS: atom_id res chain seq x y z
N GLY A 1 11.03 -31.32 -44.37
CA GLY A 1 10.49 -29.94 -44.48
C GLY A 1 11.63 -29.00 -44.76
N TYR A 2 11.35 -27.76 -45.15
CA TYR A 2 12.39 -26.72 -45.21
C TYR A 2 12.80 -26.31 -43.80
N TYR A 3 14.08 -26.03 -43.60
CA TYR A 3 14.57 -25.39 -42.39
C TYR A 3 14.34 -23.88 -42.51
N ASP A 4 13.86 -23.30 -41.43
CA ASP A 4 13.25 -21.97 -41.46
C ASP A 4 14.25 -20.82 -41.25
N ALA A 5 15.45 -21.12 -40.76
CA ALA A 5 16.47 -20.12 -40.50
C ALA A 5 17.90 -20.65 -40.65
N VAL A 6 18.81 -19.71 -40.91
CA VAL A 6 20.25 -19.91 -40.93
C VAL A 6 20.86 -18.84 -40.02
N ASP A 7 21.66 -19.25 -39.04
CA ASP A 7 22.34 -18.35 -38.11
C ASP A 7 23.78 -18.11 -38.59
N PHE A 8 24.13 -16.84 -38.77
CA PHE A 8 25.45 -16.38 -39.21
C PHE A 8 26.27 -15.78 -38.05
N THR A 9 25.79 -15.88 -36.80
CA THR A 9 26.43 -15.28 -35.62
C THR A 9 27.75 -16.00 -35.31
N PRO A 10 28.93 -15.35 -35.44
CA PRO A 10 30.22 -16.03 -35.40
C PRO A 10 30.50 -16.85 -34.12
N GLN A 11 29.91 -16.44 -32.99
CA GLN A 11 30.08 -17.08 -31.69
C GLN A 11 29.23 -18.35 -31.51
N ARG A 12 28.24 -18.56 -32.38
CA ARG A 12 27.25 -19.68 -32.30
C ARG A 12 27.44 -20.69 -33.42
N VAL A 13 28.35 -20.41 -34.35
CA VAL A 13 28.66 -21.26 -35.48
C VAL A 13 29.92 -22.09 -35.16
N PRO A 14 29.93 -23.40 -35.44
CA PRO A 14 31.10 -24.25 -35.21
C PRO A 14 32.37 -23.73 -35.93
N GLU A 15 33.52 -23.92 -35.29
CA GLU A 15 34.82 -23.45 -35.81
C GLU A 15 35.09 -24.02 -37.22
N GLY A 16 35.32 -23.13 -38.19
CA GLY A 16 35.53 -23.48 -39.60
C GLY A 16 34.28 -23.44 -40.49
N THR A 17 33.12 -23.06 -39.96
CA THR A 17 31.90 -22.78 -40.75
C THR A 17 31.49 -21.31 -40.65
N ASP A 18 30.88 -20.77 -41.70
CA ASP A 18 30.44 -19.38 -41.81
C ASP A 18 28.96 -19.19 -41.42
N HIS A 19 28.21 -20.29 -41.31
CA HIS A 19 26.84 -20.31 -40.85
C HIS A 19 26.44 -21.69 -40.30
N VAL A 20 25.36 -21.72 -39.51
CA VAL A 20 24.70 -22.97 -39.11
C VAL A 20 23.22 -22.93 -39.48
N VAL A 21 22.74 -23.99 -40.14
CA VAL A 21 21.32 -24.13 -40.45
C VAL A 21 20.59 -24.48 -39.15
N VAL A 22 19.67 -23.62 -38.72
CA VAL A 22 18.85 -23.85 -37.53
C VAL A 22 17.77 -24.86 -37.89
N GLN A 23 17.84 -26.06 -37.32
CA GLN A 23 16.94 -27.17 -37.62
C GLN A 23 15.55 -27.00 -36.98
N ASN A 24 14.91 -25.84 -37.20
CA ASN A 24 13.56 -25.54 -36.78
C ASN A 24 12.58 -25.83 -37.94
N TYR A 25 11.48 -26.51 -37.64
CA TYR A 25 10.46 -26.90 -38.60
C TYR A 25 9.13 -26.22 -38.26
N MET A 26 8.83 -25.11 -38.92
CA MET A 26 7.57 -24.40 -38.77
C MET A 26 6.63 -24.74 -39.94
N ALA A 27 5.67 -25.64 -39.70
CA ALA A 27 4.71 -26.05 -40.73
C ALA A 27 3.91 -24.87 -41.30
N HIS A 28 3.59 -23.86 -40.49
CA HIS A 28 2.87 -22.67 -40.92
C HIS A 28 3.72 -21.78 -41.85
N HIS A 29 5.05 -21.71 -41.68
CA HIS A 29 5.94 -21.01 -42.61
C HIS A 29 6.02 -21.71 -43.95
N SER A 30 6.06 -23.05 -43.95
CA SER A 30 5.95 -23.82 -45.20
C SER A 30 4.62 -23.57 -45.91
N GLY A 31 3.51 -23.46 -45.15
CA GLY A 31 2.21 -23.09 -45.68
C GLY A 31 2.18 -21.70 -46.29
N MET A 32 2.76 -20.70 -45.61
CA MET A 32 2.87 -19.33 -46.12
C MET A 32 3.71 -19.26 -47.41
N SER A 33 4.85 -19.96 -47.46
CA SER A 33 5.69 -20.02 -48.66
C SER A 33 4.97 -20.68 -49.84
N ILE A 34 4.24 -21.78 -49.61
CA ILE A 34 3.43 -22.42 -50.66
C ILE A 34 2.31 -21.47 -51.13
N ALA A 35 1.64 -20.77 -50.20
CA ALA A 35 0.60 -19.81 -50.55
C ALA A 35 1.15 -18.63 -51.35
N ALA A 36 2.33 -18.11 -51.00
CA ALA A 36 3.00 -17.04 -51.73
C ALA A 36 3.43 -17.48 -53.14
N VAL A 37 3.99 -18.68 -53.27
CA VAL A 37 4.35 -19.26 -54.58
C VAL A 37 3.10 -19.51 -55.43
N ALA A 38 2.03 -20.03 -54.82
CA ALA A 38 0.75 -20.21 -55.51
C ALA A 38 0.15 -18.87 -55.94
N ASP A 39 0.23 -17.84 -55.10
CA ASP A 39 -0.25 -16.50 -55.45
C ASP A 39 0.55 -15.92 -56.63
N ALA A 40 1.87 -16.10 -56.67
CA ALA A 40 2.70 -15.68 -57.79
C ALA A 40 2.44 -16.48 -59.10
N ILE A 41 2.31 -17.81 -59.00
CA ILE A 41 2.12 -18.69 -60.18
C ILE A 41 0.70 -18.56 -60.75
N PHE A 42 -0.30 -18.44 -59.88
CA PHE A 42 -1.71 -18.33 -60.28
C PHE A 42 -2.17 -16.88 -60.36
N GLU A 43 -1.26 -15.93 -60.58
CA GLU A 43 -1.55 -14.51 -60.86
C GLU A 43 -2.49 -13.85 -59.82
N GLY A 44 -2.28 -14.11 -58.54
CA GLY A 44 -3.03 -13.48 -57.45
C GLY A 44 -4.34 -14.17 -57.08
N ARG A 45 -4.62 -15.37 -57.60
CA ARG A 45 -5.92 -16.05 -57.41
C ARG A 45 -6.27 -16.34 -55.95
N MET A 46 -5.29 -16.47 -55.05
CA MET A 46 -5.55 -16.64 -53.62
C MET A 46 -5.93 -15.31 -52.97
N ARG A 47 -5.29 -14.21 -53.37
CA ARG A 47 -5.74 -12.86 -53.03
C ARG A 47 -7.18 -12.63 -53.50
N ASP A 48 -7.52 -12.96 -54.74
CA ASP A 48 -8.90 -12.77 -55.24
C ASP A 48 -9.94 -13.56 -54.42
N ARG A 49 -9.62 -14.80 -54.05
CA ARG A 49 -10.47 -15.61 -53.16
C ARG A 49 -10.60 -14.99 -51.77
N PHE A 50 -9.51 -14.49 -51.22
CA PHE A 50 -9.51 -13.83 -49.91
C PHE A 50 -10.39 -12.58 -49.92
N HIS A 51 -10.29 -11.75 -50.97
CA HIS A 51 -11.08 -10.54 -51.12
C HIS A 51 -12.54 -10.80 -51.54
N SER A 52 -12.86 -12.01 -52.05
CA SER A 52 -14.25 -12.41 -52.35
C SER A 52 -15.08 -12.81 -51.12
N ASP A 53 -14.47 -12.90 -49.94
CA ASP A 53 -15.19 -13.13 -48.68
C ASP A 53 -15.89 -11.83 -48.23
N PRO A 54 -17.21 -11.81 -48.02
CA PRO A 54 -17.94 -10.61 -47.63
C PRO A 54 -17.43 -9.93 -46.35
N VAL A 55 -16.83 -10.70 -45.43
CA VAL A 55 -16.22 -10.16 -44.19
C VAL A 55 -14.96 -9.36 -44.54
N ILE A 56 -14.14 -9.85 -45.45
CA ILE A 56 -12.93 -9.18 -45.91
C ILE A 56 -13.27 -7.98 -46.79
N GLU A 57 -14.23 -8.12 -47.70
CA GLU A 57 -14.73 -7.02 -48.55
C GLU A 57 -15.17 -5.81 -47.70
N SER A 58 -15.84 -6.06 -46.56
CA SER A 58 -16.29 -5.01 -45.65
C SER A 58 -15.16 -4.20 -44.99
N ALA A 59 -13.95 -4.76 -44.94
CA ALA A 59 -12.77 -4.17 -44.29
C ALA A 59 -11.61 -3.91 -45.28
N GLU A 60 -11.83 -4.10 -46.59
CA GLU A 60 -10.78 -4.09 -47.61
C GLU A 60 -9.96 -2.79 -47.63
N LEU A 61 -10.61 -1.65 -47.40
CA LEU A 61 -9.96 -0.33 -47.35
C LEU A 61 -8.97 -0.19 -46.19
N LEU A 62 -9.10 -0.98 -45.13
CA LEU A 62 -8.17 -0.99 -43.99
C LEU A 62 -6.94 -1.87 -44.24
N LEU A 63 -7.01 -2.77 -45.24
CA LEU A 63 -5.94 -3.69 -45.61
C LEU A 63 -4.97 -3.09 -46.65
N GLN A 64 -5.28 -1.90 -47.17
CA GLN A 64 -4.41 -1.20 -48.13
C GLN A 64 -3.32 -0.41 -47.39
N GLU A 65 -2.10 -0.92 -47.43
CA GLU A 65 -0.92 -0.15 -46.98
C GLU A 65 -0.48 0.81 -48.10
N ARG A 66 -0.26 2.09 -47.77
CA ARG A 66 0.28 3.06 -48.75
C ARG A 66 1.74 2.71 -49.04
N ALA A 67 2.08 2.59 -50.33
CA ALA A 67 3.47 2.45 -50.75
C ALA A 67 4.34 3.59 -50.16
N PRO A 68 5.42 3.25 -49.42
CA PRO A 68 6.29 4.27 -48.82
C PRO A 68 6.94 5.11 -49.91
N ARG A 69 6.87 6.44 -49.77
CA ARG A 69 7.47 7.40 -50.73
C ARG A 69 8.94 7.69 -50.47
N ASP A 70 9.47 7.29 -49.32
CA ASP A 70 10.86 7.47 -48.94
C ASP A 70 11.50 6.13 -48.55
N ILE A 71 12.71 5.90 -49.06
CA ILE A 71 13.54 4.73 -48.72
C ILE A 71 14.26 5.07 -47.40
N PRO A 72 13.97 4.39 -46.28
CA PRO A 72 14.69 4.63 -45.04
C PRO A 72 16.15 4.23 -45.22
N THR A 73 17.08 5.15 -44.99
CA THR A 73 18.51 4.84 -45.00
C THR A 73 18.81 3.98 -43.79
N ALA A 74 19.10 2.69 -44.01
CA ALA A 74 19.49 1.78 -42.95
C ALA A 74 20.84 2.24 -42.36
N THR A 75 20.81 2.87 -41.19
CA THR A 75 22.02 3.09 -40.39
C THR A 75 22.50 1.75 -39.86
N VAL A 76 23.49 1.19 -40.54
CA VAL A 76 24.29 0.06 -40.06
C VAL A 76 24.98 0.50 -38.77
N ARG A 77 24.46 0.06 -37.62
CA ARG A 77 25.15 0.19 -36.33
C ARG A 77 26.40 -0.70 -36.40
N THR A 78 27.55 -0.06 -36.50
CA THR A 78 28.86 -0.70 -36.31
C THR A 78 29.01 -1.02 -34.83
N GLU A 79 29.04 -2.31 -34.49
CA GLU A 79 29.36 -2.77 -33.14
C GLU A 79 30.85 -2.50 -32.85
N ALA A 80 31.10 -1.64 -31.86
CA ALA A 80 32.43 -1.45 -31.30
C ALA A 80 32.34 -1.29 -29.77
N ASP A 81 32.98 -2.25 -29.11
CA ASP A 81 33.54 -2.30 -27.75
C ASP A 81 32.63 -2.09 -26.54
N GLU A 82 32.34 -3.24 -25.91
CA GLU A 82 32.02 -3.39 -24.49
C GLU A 82 33.10 -2.75 -23.60
N ARG A 83 32.85 -1.52 -23.14
CA ARG A 83 33.42 -1.00 -21.91
C ARG A 83 32.33 -0.32 -21.09
N SER A 84 32.18 -0.82 -19.87
CA SER A 84 31.43 -0.27 -18.74
C SER A 84 31.13 1.22 -18.84
N LYS A 85 29.89 1.56 -19.19
CA LYS A 85 29.26 2.81 -18.79
C LYS A 85 28.01 2.43 -18.01
N ASP A 86 27.85 3.05 -16.84
CA ASP A 86 26.60 3.06 -16.09
C ASP A 86 25.43 3.15 -17.07
N GLU A 87 24.53 2.18 -17.01
CA GLU A 87 23.22 2.27 -17.63
C GLU A 87 22.47 3.41 -16.92
N THR A 88 22.66 4.65 -17.38
CA THR A 88 21.55 5.59 -17.38
C THR A 88 20.51 4.99 -18.31
N GLU A 89 19.50 4.34 -17.72
CA GLU A 89 18.23 4.05 -18.37
C GLU A 89 17.86 5.26 -19.23
N VAL A 90 17.58 5.02 -20.50
CA VAL A 90 17.07 6.05 -21.41
C VAL A 90 15.81 6.60 -20.75
N ASP A 91 15.84 7.88 -20.32
CA ASP A 91 14.70 8.61 -19.74
C ASP A 91 13.50 8.50 -20.69
N SER A 92 12.64 7.51 -20.46
CA SER A 92 11.36 7.44 -21.12
C SER A 92 10.48 8.54 -20.52
N PRO A 93 9.77 9.34 -21.33
CA PRO A 93 9.02 10.50 -20.85
C PRO A 93 7.85 10.20 -19.89
N ASP A 94 7.55 8.92 -19.61
CA ASP A 94 6.60 8.43 -18.61
C ASP A 94 7.24 7.99 -17.28
N THR A 95 8.56 7.95 -17.18
CA THR A 95 9.24 7.41 -15.98
C THR A 95 9.40 8.49 -14.91
N ARG A 96 8.90 8.20 -13.70
CA ARG A 96 9.06 9.06 -12.52
C ARG A 96 10.05 8.44 -11.55
N ILE A 97 11.17 9.12 -11.31
CA ILE A 97 12.20 8.69 -10.38
C ILE A 97 12.00 9.38 -9.03
N VAL A 98 11.96 8.59 -7.97
CA VAL A 98 11.85 9.05 -6.58
C VAL A 98 13.12 8.63 -5.84
N LEU A 99 14.01 9.60 -5.64
CA LEU A 99 15.22 9.42 -4.85
C LEU A 99 14.90 9.52 -3.36
N ASN A 100 15.49 8.65 -2.55
CA ASN A 100 15.29 8.58 -1.10
C ASN A 100 13.79 8.63 -0.70
N PRO A 101 12.99 7.60 -1.02
CA PRO A 101 11.54 7.57 -0.80
C PRO A 101 11.06 7.92 0.62
N LEU A 102 11.92 7.73 1.64
CA LEU A 102 11.61 8.06 3.03
C LEU A 102 11.65 9.57 3.33
N GLN A 103 12.32 10.37 2.50
CA GLN A 103 12.50 11.82 2.67
C GLN A 103 11.85 12.62 1.53
N SER A 104 11.48 11.97 0.43
CA SER A 104 10.79 12.60 -0.69
C SER A 104 9.31 12.87 -0.38
N LEU A 105 8.65 13.63 -1.26
CA LEU A 105 7.19 13.70 -1.23
C LEU A 105 6.62 12.31 -1.50
N ARG A 106 5.57 11.96 -0.74
CA ARG A 106 4.82 10.73 -0.94
C ARG A 106 4.43 10.61 -2.41
N SER A 107 4.81 9.51 -3.03
CA SER A 107 4.53 9.22 -4.44
C SER A 107 3.90 7.85 -4.54
N THR A 108 2.94 7.70 -5.45
CA THR A 108 2.23 6.44 -5.72
C THR A 108 2.29 6.08 -7.19
N ASN A 109 2.04 4.82 -7.50
CA ASN A 109 1.78 4.35 -8.85
C ASN A 109 0.61 3.36 -8.83
N VAL A 110 -0.35 3.55 -9.72
CA VAL A 110 -1.52 2.67 -9.87
C VAL A 110 -1.42 1.95 -11.21
N MET A 111 -1.38 0.63 -11.18
CA MET A 111 -1.26 -0.25 -12.34
C MET A 111 -2.49 -1.15 -12.41
N SER A 112 -2.96 -1.48 -13.61
CA SER A 112 -4.17 -2.29 -13.76
C SER A 112 -4.25 -2.94 -15.13
N ASN A 113 -4.87 -4.12 -15.18
CA ASN A 113 -5.30 -4.73 -16.43
C ASN A 113 -6.80 -4.47 -16.72
N GLY A 114 -7.45 -3.61 -15.93
CA GLY A 114 -8.87 -3.27 -16.02
C GLY A 114 -9.76 -4.05 -15.06
N ARG A 115 -9.32 -5.20 -14.56
CA ARG A 115 -10.03 -6.00 -13.55
C ARG A 115 -9.22 -6.15 -12.26
N TYR A 116 -7.93 -6.46 -12.40
CA TYR A 116 -6.98 -6.48 -11.29
C TYR A 116 -6.23 -5.16 -11.26
N SER A 117 -6.12 -4.55 -10.08
CA SER A 117 -5.40 -3.30 -9.88
C SER A 117 -4.47 -3.38 -8.68
N VAL A 118 -3.32 -2.72 -8.81
CA VAL A 118 -2.29 -2.63 -7.80
C VAL A 118 -1.93 -1.17 -7.64
N MET A 119 -1.89 -0.71 -6.40
CA MET A 119 -1.32 0.58 -6.07
C MET A 119 -0.16 0.36 -5.14
N VAL A 120 0.99 0.94 -5.46
CA VAL A 120 2.17 0.95 -4.60
C VAL A 120 2.64 2.37 -4.31
N SER A 121 3.07 2.63 -3.08
CA SER A 121 3.80 3.84 -2.70
C SER A 121 5.29 3.69 -2.97
N ALA A 122 6.01 4.80 -3.06
CA ALA A 122 7.46 4.77 -3.27
C ALA A 122 8.23 4.07 -2.13
N THR A 123 7.60 3.88 -0.97
CA THR A 123 8.20 3.13 0.14
C THR A 123 7.93 1.63 0.08
N GLY A 124 7.07 1.16 -0.84
CA GLY A 124 6.77 -0.26 -1.10
C GLY A 124 5.42 -0.74 -0.56
N SER A 125 4.72 0.09 0.21
CA SER A 125 3.38 -0.20 0.76
C SER A 125 2.30 -0.08 -0.32
N GLY A 126 1.12 -0.64 -0.10
CA GLY A 126 0.10 -0.60 -1.14
C GLY A 126 -1.02 -1.62 -1.01
N TYR A 127 -1.88 -1.68 -2.02
CA TYR A 127 -2.99 -2.63 -2.10
C TYR A 127 -2.97 -3.40 -3.42
N SER A 128 -3.64 -4.56 -3.38
CA SER A 128 -4.03 -5.32 -4.56
C SER A 128 -5.54 -5.57 -4.52
N ARG A 129 -6.24 -5.35 -5.64
CA ARG A 129 -7.71 -5.44 -5.76
C ARG A 129 -8.13 -6.17 -7.02
N TRP A 130 -9.26 -6.88 -6.95
CA TRP A 130 -9.95 -7.48 -8.08
C TRP A 130 -11.38 -6.94 -8.15
N GLY A 131 -11.63 -6.03 -9.09
CA GLY A 131 -12.83 -5.20 -9.08
C GLY A 131 -12.88 -4.35 -7.81
N ASP A 132 -13.98 -4.48 -7.06
CA ASP A 132 -14.22 -3.85 -5.76
C ASP A 132 -13.73 -4.70 -4.57
N LEU A 133 -13.27 -5.94 -4.81
CA LEU A 133 -12.77 -6.83 -3.78
C LEU A 133 -11.29 -6.53 -3.49
N SER A 134 -10.98 -6.33 -2.21
CA SER A 134 -9.59 -6.25 -1.74
C SER A 134 -9.01 -7.64 -1.62
N VAL A 135 -7.86 -7.85 -2.28
CA VAL A 135 -7.08 -9.09 -2.17
C VAL A 135 -6.21 -9.00 -0.93
N THR A 136 -5.50 -7.88 -0.77
CA THR A 136 -4.62 -7.60 0.36
C THR A 136 -5.14 -6.42 1.20
N ARG A 137 -4.85 -6.45 2.50
CA ARG A 137 -5.27 -5.41 3.45
C ARG A 137 -4.43 -4.14 3.26
N TRP A 138 -5.10 -2.99 3.19
CA TRP A 138 -4.43 -1.70 3.11
C TRP A 138 -5.35 -0.56 3.54
N GLN A 139 -4.77 0.53 4.05
CA GLN A 139 -5.48 1.77 4.38
C GLN A 139 -4.60 2.99 4.05
N PRO A 140 -5.19 4.12 3.60
CA PRO A 140 -4.45 5.33 3.25
C PRO A 140 -4.04 6.16 4.49
N ASP A 141 -3.24 5.59 5.40
CA ASP A 141 -2.74 6.34 6.56
C ASP A 141 -1.48 7.14 6.17
N PRO A 142 -1.52 8.50 6.21
CA PRO A 142 -0.35 9.30 5.90
C PRO A 142 0.78 9.19 6.95
N THR A 143 0.47 8.66 8.14
CA THR A 143 1.38 8.57 9.31
C THR A 143 2.11 7.24 9.34
N GLU A 144 1.39 6.15 9.11
CA GLU A 144 1.90 4.77 9.16
C GLU A 144 1.59 4.04 7.85
N ASP A 145 2.42 4.27 6.84
CA ASP A 145 2.32 3.55 5.56
C ASP A 145 3.03 2.19 5.68
N ARG A 146 2.35 1.22 6.31
CA ARG A 146 2.93 -0.10 6.66
C ARG A 146 2.07 -1.29 6.29
N LEU A 147 1.01 -1.09 5.53
CA LEU A 147 0.18 -2.18 5.01
C LEU A 147 0.50 -2.46 3.53
N GLY A 148 0.42 -3.72 3.13
CA GLY A 148 0.65 -4.14 1.75
C GLY A 148 1.37 -5.48 1.65
N SER A 149 1.84 -5.77 0.44
CA SER A 149 2.64 -6.97 0.16
C SER A 149 4.12 -6.62 0.19
N TYR A 150 4.89 -7.28 1.04
CA TYR A 150 6.30 -7.00 1.25
C TYR A 150 7.19 -8.19 0.93
N ILE A 151 8.45 -7.87 0.68
CA ILE A 151 9.53 -8.85 0.50
C ILE A 151 10.64 -8.47 1.46
N PHE A 152 11.04 -9.42 2.29
CA PHE A 152 12.11 -9.29 3.26
C PHE A 152 13.31 -10.11 2.82
N LEU A 153 14.50 -9.57 3.10
CA LEU A 153 15.79 -10.19 2.86
C LEU A 153 16.47 -10.38 4.20
N ARG A 154 17.03 -11.57 4.44
CA ARG A 154 17.89 -11.84 5.60
C ARG A 154 19.18 -12.50 5.16
N ASP A 155 20.30 -11.96 5.59
CA ASP A 155 21.60 -12.60 5.40
C ASP A 155 21.76 -13.71 6.44
N ALA A 156 21.85 -14.96 6.00
CA ALA A 156 21.98 -16.11 6.89
C ALA A 156 23.32 -16.13 7.64
N GLY A 157 24.36 -15.46 7.11
CA GLY A 157 25.68 -15.36 7.72
C GLY A 157 25.75 -14.34 8.86
N THR A 158 25.11 -13.17 8.70
CA THR A 158 25.11 -12.12 9.75
C THR A 158 23.87 -12.17 10.65
N GLY A 159 22.76 -12.70 10.15
CA GLY A 159 21.46 -12.68 10.81
C GLY A 159 20.69 -11.37 10.62
N ASP A 160 21.29 -10.36 9.98
CA ASP A 160 20.64 -9.08 9.70
C ASP A 160 19.54 -9.26 8.66
N TRP A 161 18.44 -8.53 8.81
CA TRP A 161 17.33 -8.57 7.88
C TRP A 161 16.68 -7.20 7.68
N TRP A 162 16.14 -7.00 6.48
CA TRP A 162 15.54 -5.75 6.02
C TRP A 162 14.48 -6.01 4.96
N SER A 163 13.66 -4.99 4.66
CA SER A 163 12.75 -5.02 3.52
C SER A 163 13.51 -4.74 2.24
N ALA A 164 13.16 -5.41 1.14
CA ALA A 164 13.73 -5.12 -0.18
C ALA A 164 13.31 -3.72 -0.70
N THR A 165 12.21 -3.18 -0.16
CA THR A 165 11.76 -1.79 -0.31
C THR A 165 12.15 -0.94 0.90
N ALA A 166 11.87 0.37 0.90
CA ALA A 166 12.27 1.27 1.99
C ALA A 166 11.52 0.98 3.31
N GLU A 167 10.23 0.67 3.24
CA GLU A 167 9.41 0.19 4.36
C GLU A 167 9.08 -1.30 4.18
N PRO A 168 8.65 -2.01 5.23
CA PRO A 168 8.50 -1.55 6.61
C PRO A 168 9.77 -1.67 7.47
N LYS A 169 10.75 -2.50 7.07
CA LYS A 169 12.00 -2.71 7.81
C LYS A 169 13.18 -2.05 7.09
N ARG A 170 13.72 -1.01 7.71
CA ARG A 170 14.92 -0.31 7.24
C ARG A 170 16.20 -1.02 7.69
N ALA A 171 17.25 -0.91 6.89
CA ALA A 171 18.62 -1.29 7.19
C ALA A 171 19.48 -0.05 7.48
N ALA A 172 20.60 -0.28 8.15
CA ALA A 172 21.64 0.72 8.34
C ALA A 172 22.20 1.19 7.00
N GLU A 173 22.34 2.52 6.82
CA GLU A 173 23.00 3.12 5.65
C GLU A 173 22.40 2.67 4.30
N GLU A 174 21.12 2.27 4.29
CA GLU A 174 20.45 1.87 3.08
C GLU A 174 20.35 3.05 2.09
N LYS A 175 20.56 2.75 0.82
CA LYS A 175 20.25 3.67 -0.28
C LYS A 175 19.07 3.09 -1.03
N ALA A 176 18.00 3.86 -1.17
CA ALA A 176 16.78 3.42 -1.83
C ALA A 176 16.34 4.46 -2.85
N GLN A 177 15.89 3.97 -4.00
CA GLN A 177 15.21 4.76 -5.03
C GLN A 177 14.06 3.94 -5.62
N THR A 178 13.09 4.65 -6.18
CA THR A 178 11.93 4.05 -6.84
C THR A 178 11.75 4.65 -8.21
N LEU A 179 11.40 3.82 -9.18
CA LEU A 179 11.07 4.21 -10.53
C LEU A 179 9.65 3.75 -10.83
N PHE A 180 8.83 4.67 -11.32
CA PHE A 180 7.46 4.39 -11.70
C PHE A 180 7.25 4.68 -13.18
N SER A 181 6.77 3.67 -13.91
CA SER A 181 6.14 3.82 -15.22
C SER A 181 4.65 3.47 -15.12
N ASP A 182 3.87 3.70 -16.16
CA ASP A 182 2.42 3.39 -16.13
C ASP A 182 2.12 1.88 -16.02
N ASP A 183 3.05 1.02 -16.47
CA ASP A 183 2.93 -0.44 -16.48
C ASP A 183 3.66 -1.15 -15.33
N LYS A 184 4.65 -0.49 -14.70
CA LYS A 184 5.58 -1.12 -13.76
C LYS A 184 5.99 -0.18 -12.63
N ALA A 185 6.28 -0.76 -11.47
CA ALA A 185 7.01 -0.09 -10.39
C ALA A 185 8.30 -0.86 -10.07
N SER A 186 9.44 -0.17 -10.05
CA SER A 186 10.75 -0.74 -9.71
C SER A 186 11.31 -0.10 -8.44
N PHE A 187 11.73 -0.91 -7.49
CA PHE A 187 12.38 -0.47 -6.26
C PHE A 187 13.82 -0.96 -6.25
N VAL A 188 14.78 -0.04 -6.18
CA VAL A 188 16.20 -0.39 -6.11
C VAL A 188 16.70 0.02 -4.74
N LYS A 189 17.29 -0.95 -4.02
CA LYS A 189 17.81 -0.75 -2.67
C LYS A 189 19.17 -1.42 -2.51
N SER A 190 20.13 -0.70 -1.94
CA SER A 190 21.46 -1.22 -1.63
C SER A 190 21.71 -1.19 -0.12
N VAL A 191 22.22 -2.31 0.41
CA VAL A 191 22.63 -2.49 1.81
C VAL A 191 23.98 -3.19 1.81
N GLY A 192 25.04 -2.46 2.19
CA GLY A 192 26.41 -2.97 2.09
C GLY A 192 26.77 -3.35 0.65
N THR A 193 27.21 -4.60 0.44
CA THR A 193 27.56 -5.16 -0.88
C THR A 193 26.40 -5.84 -1.60
N LEU A 194 25.20 -5.84 -1.02
CA LEU A 194 24.01 -6.44 -1.61
C LEU A 194 23.10 -5.34 -2.16
N ARG A 195 22.67 -5.51 -3.40
CA ARG A 195 21.67 -4.66 -4.03
C ARG A 195 20.48 -5.52 -4.43
N SER A 196 19.28 -5.07 -4.08
CA SER A 196 18.01 -5.70 -4.44
C SER A 196 17.23 -4.78 -5.37
N GLU A 197 16.64 -5.39 -6.39
CA GLU A 197 15.70 -4.76 -7.30
C GLU A 197 14.38 -5.51 -7.25
N VAL A 198 13.29 -4.82 -6.90
CA VAL A 198 11.94 -5.39 -6.89
C VAL A 198 11.12 -4.75 -7.99
N GLU A 199 10.69 -5.53 -8.97
CA GLU A 199 9.82 -5.07 -10.05
C GLU A 199 8.40 -5.62 -9.85
N CYS A 200 7.42 -4.74 -9.79
CA CYS A 200 6.01 -5.06 -9.63
C CYS A 200 5.25 -4.76 -10.92
N ILE A 201 4.49 -5.75 -11.40
CA ILE A 201 3.63 -5.64 -12.59
C ILE A 201 2.25 -6.25 -12.32
N VAL A 202 1.24 -5.82 -13.08
CA VAL A 202 -0.05 -6.50 -13.19
C VAL A 202 -0.03 -7.41 -14.42
N ILE A 203 -0.38 -8.68 -14.25
CA ILE A 203 -0.37 -9.64 -15.37
C ILE A 203 -1.48 -9.29 -16.38
N SER A 204 -1.19 -9.46 -17.67
CA SER A 204 -2.17 -9.15 -18.73
C SER A 204 -3.08 -10.33 -19.04
N GLU A 205 -2.61 -11.56 -18.82
CA GLU A 205 -3.32 -12.80 -19.19
C GLU A 205 -4.05 -13.46 -18.00
N GLY A 206 -4.56 -12.68 -17.06
CA GLY A 206 -5.24 -13.21 -15.87
C GLY A 206 -5.53 -12.11 -14.86
N ASN A 207 -6.00 -12.44 -13.66
CA ASN A 207 -6.19 -11.45 -12.60
C ASN A 207 -5.12 -11.66 -11.53
N GLY A 208 -4.05 -10.88 -11.56
CA GLY A 208 -2.95 -11.06 -10.61
C GLY A 208 -1.80 -10.08 -10.79
N GLU A 209 -0.80 -10.24 -9.95
CA GLU A 209 0.43 -9.46 -9.95
C GLU A 209 1.67 -10.36 -9.88
N GLY A 210 2.78 -9.86 -10.42
CA GLY A 210 4.10 -10.45 -10.28
C GLY A 210 5.04 -9.48 -9.59
N ARG A 211 5.81 -9.97 -8.62
CA ARG A 211 6.89 -9.25 -7.93
C ARG A 211 8.20 -9.99 -8.13
N ARG A 212 9.00 -9.57 -9.11
CA ARG A 212 10.33 -10.13 -9.37
C ARG A 212 11.35 -9.46 -8.46
N VAL A 213 12.13 -10.26 -7.75
CA VAL A 213 13.25 -9.82 -6.91
C VAL A 213 14.53 -10.26 -7.59
N THR A 214 15.36 -9.30 -7.97
CA THR A 214 16.71 -9.54 -8.46
C THR A 214 17.70 -9.14 -7.38
N LEU A 215 18.55 -10.06 -6.95
CA LEU A 215 19.59 -9.83 -5.95
C LEU A 215 20.94 -9.81 -6.65
N TYR A 216 21.67 -8.72 -6.48
CA TYR A 216 23.02 -8.52 -6.96
C TYR A 216 23.97 -8.58 -5.76
N ASN A 217 25.02 -9.40 -5.86
CA ASN A 217 26.10 -9.45 -4.89
C ASN A 217 27.35 -8.83 -5.50
N ASP A 218 27.60 -7.58 -5.15
CA ASP A 218 28.77 -6.82 -5.59
C ASP A 218 30.00 -7.10 -4.67
N GLY A 219 29.87 -8.09 -3.78
CA GLY A 219 30.92 -8.53 -2.86
C GLY A 219 31.77 -9.68 -3.42
N PRO A 220 32.94 -9.94 -2.78
CA PRO A 220 33.90 -10.94 -3.23
C PRO A 220 33.57 -12.38 -2.79
N SER A 221 32.58 -12.57 -1.93
CA SER A 221 32.20 -13.87 -1.37
C SER A 221 30.74 -14.19 -1.65
N ASP A 222 30.42 -15.47 -1.79
CA ASP A 222 29.03 -15.91 -1.90
C ASP A 222 28.22 -15.52 -0.67
N ARG A 223 26.95 -15.20 -0.88
CA ARG A 223 25.99 -14.86 0.20
C ARG A 223 24.82 -15.82 0.16
N HIS A 224 24.33 -16.21 1.33
CA HIS A 224 23.12 -17.01 1.47
C HIS A 224 22.01 -16.12 2.02
N ILE A 225 21.01 -15.84 1.19
CA ILE A 225 19.94 -14.90 1.52
C ILE A 225 18.63 -15.66 1.65
N GLU A 226 17.92 -15.45 2.75
CA GLU A 226 16.52 -15.84 2.87
C GLU A 226 15.66 -14.72 2.29
N VAL A 227 14.83 -15.04 1.30
CA VAL A 227 13.85 -14.12 0.71
C VAL A 227 12.47 -14.56 1.16
N THR A 228 11.79 -13.68 1.91
CA THR A 228 10.49 -13.99 2.53
C THR A 228 9.44 -13.01 2.04
N SER A 229 8.40 -13.49 1.37
CA SER A 229 7.22 -12.68 1.03
C SER A 229 6.28 -12.57 2.23
N PHE A 230 5.44 -11.53 2.25
CA PHE A 230 4.38 -11.37 3.26
C PHE A 230 3.24 -10.53 2.68
N ALA A 231 2.01 -11.00 2.83
CA ALA A 231 0.80 -10.21 2.56
C ALA A 231 -0.34 -10.60 3.51
N GLU A 232 -1.07 -9.61 4.04
CA GLU A 232 -2.27 -9.84 4.84
C GLU A 232 -3.49 -10.00 3.93
N LEU A 233 -4.25 -11.09 4.09
CA LEU A 233 -5.32 -11.45 3.17
C LEU A 233 -6.68 -10.88 3.61
N VAL A 234 -7.48 -10.46 2.62
CA VAL A 234 -8.87 -10.00 2.83
C VAL A 234 -9.84 -10.82 1.99
N LEU A 235 -9.59 -10.90 0.67
CA LEU A 235 -10.43 -11.57 -0.32
C LEU A 235 -11.90 -11.12 -0.29
N GLY A 236 -12.17 -9.84 -0.07
CA GLY A 236 -13.54 -9.35 0.14
C GLY A 236 -13.64 -7.83 0.09
N LEU A 237 -14.84 -7.30 0.33
CA LEU A 237 -15.07 -5.85 0.33
C LEU A 237 -14.31 -5.15 1.45
N GLU A 238 -13.55 -4.11 1.11
CA GLU A 238 -12.76 -3.31 2.05
C GLU A 238 -13.62 -2.73 3.18
N ALA A 239 -14.80 -2.21 2.86
CA ALA A 239 -15.69 -1.61 3.85
C ALA A 239 -16.17 -2.62 4.89
N SER A 240 -16.42 -3.87 4.49
CA SER A 240 -16.80 -4.95 5.41
C SER A 240 -15.63 -5.35 6.31
N ASP A 241 -14.44 -5.44 5.72
CA ASP A 241 -13.22 -5.78 6.44
C ASP A 241 -12.82 -4.69 7.46
N ASN A 242 -12.84 -3.42 7.07
CA ASN A 242 -12.56 -2.28 7.97
C ASN A 242 -13.59 -2.16 9.10
N ALA A 243 -14.86 -2.49 8.86
CA ALA A 243 -15.90 -2.40 9.88
C ALA A 243 -15.73 -3.44 11.01
N HIS A 244 -15.25 -4.65 10.69
CA HIS A 244 -14.99 -5.68 11.70
C HIS A 244 -13.89 -6.68 11.27
N PRO A 245 -12.59 -6.29 11.32
CA PRO A 245 -11.48 -7.08 10.80
C PRO A 245 -11.44 -8.52 11.33
N ALA A 246 -11.51 -8.70 12.65
CA ALA A 246 -11.44 -10.03 13.27
C ALA A 246 -12.57 -10.98 12.81
N PHE A 247 -13.74 -10.44 12.45
CA PHE A 247 -14.87 -11.24 11.96
C PHE A 247 -14.69 -11.56 10.48
N SER A 248 -14.29 -10.57 9.67
CA SER A 248 -14.02 -10.74 8.24
C SER A 248 -12.97 -11.82 7.96
N LYS A 249 -11.92 -11.89 8.78
CA LYS A 249 -10.82 -12.85 8.66
C LYS A 249 -11.24 -14.32 8.84
N MET A 250 -12.29 -14.59 9.63
CA MET A 250 -12.76 -15.96 9.89
C MET A 250 -13.29 -16.68 8.64
N PHE A 251 -13.61 -15.94 7.58
CA PHE A 251 -14.15 -16.49 6.34
C PHE A 251 -13.07 -16.89 5.34
N VAL A 252 -11.80 -16.61 5.61
CA VAL A 252 -10.70 -16.98 4.73
C VAL A 252 -10.09 -18.29 5.20
N GLU A 253 -10.15 -19.29 4.34
CA GLU A 253 -9.53 -20.60 4.53
C GLU A 253 -8.26 -20.65 3.69
N THR A 254 -7.16 -21.14 4.26
CA THR A 254 -5.85 -21.20 3.57
C THR A 254 -5.36 -22.65 3.45
N GLU A 255 -4.58 -22.94 2.42
CA GLU A 255 -3.96 -24.26 2.19
C GLU A 255 -2.52 -24.04 1.73
N ILE A 256 -1.58 -24.78 2.33
CA ILE A 256 -0.19 -24.81 1.89
C ILE A 256 0.02 -26.05 1.02
N SER A 257 0.57 -25.86 -0.18
CA SER A 257 0.95 -26.96 -1.08
C SER A 257 2.00 -27.90 -0.45
N ALA A 258 2.02 -29.17 -0.86
CA ALA A 258 2.89 -30.19 -0.27
C ALA A 258 4.40 -29.89 -0.35
N ASN A 259 4.84 -29.03 -1.27
CA ASN A 259 6.23 -28.60 -1.43
C ASN A 259 6.50 -27.20 -0.85
N ASN A 260 5.55 -26.64 -0.08
CA ASN A 260 5.58 -25.28 0.48
C ASN A 260 5.89 -24.18 -0.56
N ALA A 261 5.54 -24.40 -1.84
CA ALA A 261 5.84 -23.44 -2.92
C ALA A 261 4.69 -22.52 -3.26
N ALA A 262 3.48 -22.91 -2.88
CA ALA A 262 2.25 -22.17 -3.09
C ALA A 262 1.37 -22.18 -1.83
N ILE A 263 0.71 -21.06 -1.61
CA ILE A 263 -0.36 -20.87 -0.62
C ILE A 263 -1.63 -20.57 -1.40
N PHE A 264 -2.66 -21.38 -1.20
CA PHE A 264 -4.00 -21.11 -1.69
C PHE A 264 -4.83 -20.48 -0.59
N ALA A 265 -5.77 -19.61 -0.96
CA ALA A 265 -6.74 -19.05 -0.05
C ALA A 265 -8.10 -18.96 -0.73
N THR A 266 -9.16 -19.33 -0.04
CA THR A 266 -10.54 -19.19 -0.51
C THR A 266 -11.35 -18.43 0.53
N ARG A 267 -12.32 -17.63 0.07
CA ARG A 267 -13.28 -17.01 0.98
C ARG A 267 -14.58 -17.79 0.97
N ARG A 268 -15.01 -18.24 2.14
CA ARG A 268 -16.33 -18.83 2.32
C ARG A 268 -17.42 -17.77 2.20
N LYS A 269 -18.41 -18.08 1.37
CA LYS A 269 -19.61 -17.26 1.21
C LYS A 269 -20.41 -17.23 2.51
N ARG A 270 -20.90 -16.04 2.85
CA ARG A 270 -21.91 -15.81 3.91
C ARG A 270 -23.31 -15.96 3.37
N GLU A 271 -23.51 -15.53 2.12
CA GLU A 271 -24.78 -15.58 1.41
C GLU A 271 -24.56 -16.20 0.03
N THR A 272 -25.59 -16.85 -0.52
CA THR A 272 -25.51 -17.51 -1.82
C THR A 272 -25.27 -16.55 -2.98
N SER A 273 -25.56 -15.26 -2.78
CA SER A 273 -25.34 -14.16 -3.73
C SER A 273 -23.89 -13.69 -3.81
N GLU A 274 -23.03 -14.01 -2.83
CA GLU A 274 -21.64 -13.56 -2.82
C GLU A 274 -20.84 -14.26 -3.94
N PRO A 275 -19.90 -13.55 -4.59
CA PRO A 275 -19.05 -14.17 -5.62
C PRO A 275 -18.10 -15.19 -5.00
N ASP A 276 -17.76 -16.23 -5.76
CA ASP A 276 -16.64 -17.10 -5.40
C ASP A 276 -15.33 -16.35 -5.64
N ILE A 277 -14.43 -16.41 -4.65
CA ILE A 277 -13.09 -15.85 -4.75
C ILE A 277 -12.08 -16.81 -4.15
N ALA A 278 -11.09 -17.13 -4.98
CA ALA A 278 -9.92 -17.91 -4.63
C ALA A 278 -8.66 -17.12 -5.03
N MET A 279 -7.58 -17.35 -4.30
CA MET A 279 -6.28 -16.74 -4.51
C MET A 279 -5.20 -17.82 -4.42
N VAL A 280 -4.15 -17.69 -5.23
CA VAL A 280 -2.89 -18.40 -5.03
C VAL A 280 -1.72 -17.40 -4.97
N HIS A 281 -0.86 -17.60 -3.97
CA HIS A 281 0.42 -16.93 -3.84
C HIS A 281 1.53 -17.99 -3.96
N PHE A 282 2.41 -17.87 -4.96
CA PHE A 282 3.47 -18.86 -5.21
C PHE A 282 4.76 -18.21 -5.69
N VAL A 283 5.86 -18.96 -5.69
CA VAL A 283 7.18 -18.48 -6.09
C VAL A 283 7.78 -19.31 -7.20
N THR A 284 8.24 -18.64 -8.26
CA THR A 284 9.05 -19.23 -9.33
C THR A 284 10.52 -18.93 -9.03
N ASP A 285 11.28 -19.99 -8.74
CA ASP A 285 12.71 -19.94 -8.42
C ASP A 285 13.50 -20.81 -9.41
N PRO A 286 14.21 -20.22 -10.38
CA PRO A 286 15.01 -20.96 -11.35
C PRO A 286 16.24 -21.65 -10.73
N SER A 287 16.64 -21.23 -9.53
CA SER A 287 17.92 -21.59 -8.88
C SER A 287 17.76 -22.56 -7.70
N GLY A 288 16.55 -22.72 -7.19
CA GLY A 288 16.27 -23.34 -5.90
C GLY A 288 15.97 -24.84 -5.94
N SER A 289 16.39 -25.54 -4.88
CA SER A 289 15.84 -26.85 -4.53
C SER A 289 14.51 -26.66 -3.78
N ALA A 290 13.50 -27.46 -4.10
CA ALA A 290 12.22 -27.44 -3.38
C ALA A 290 12.35 -27.79 -1.87
N ARG A 291 13.50 -28.31 -1.42
CA ARG A 291 13.73 -28.79 -0.04
C ARG A 291 13.80 -27.69 1.02
N ASP A 292 14.16 -26.46 0.64
CA ASP A 292 14.34 -25.33 1.58
C ASP A 292 13.17 -24.32 1.52
N ALA A 293 12.00 -24.82 1.11
CA ALA A 293 10.76 -24.06 1.02
C ALA A 293 10.07 -24.02 2.39
N GLU A 294 9.79 -22.82 2.91
CA GLU A 294 8.96 -22.65 4.09
C GLU A 294 7.74 -21.78 3.78
N ALA A 295 6.62 -22.03 4.46
CA ALA A 295 5.38 -21.28 4.27
C ALA A 295 4.67 -21.04 5.61
N GLU A 296 3.95 -19.92 5.71
CA GLU A 296 3.12 -19.58 6.87
C GLU A 296 1.84 -18.87 6.41
N THR A 297 0.71 -19.23 7.01
CA THR A 297 -0.57 -18.55 6.79
C THR A 297 -1.22 -17.99 8.06
N ASP A 298 -0.61 -18.19 9.23
CA ASP A 298 -1.01 -17.54 10.49
C ASP A 298 -0.14 -16.30 10.77
N ARG A 299 -0.76 -15.11 10.72
CA ARG A 299 -0.08 -13.84 11.01
C ARG A 299 0.46 -13.79 12.44
N ARG A 300 -0.24 -14.43 13.39
CA ARG A 300 0.19 -14.47 14.79
C ARG A 300 1.47 -15.30 14.93
N ALA A 301 1.59 -16.41 14.21
CA ALA A 301 2.81 -17.22 14.17
C ALA A 301 3.96 -16.47 13.48
N PHE A 302 3.67 -15.75 12.39
CA PHE A 302 4.66 -14.97 11.65
C PHE A 302 5.20 -13.76 12.43
N ILE A 303 4.30 -12.88 12.88
CA ILE A 303 4.68 -11.62 13.55
C ILE A 303 5.05 -11.88 15.02
N GLY A 304 4.31 -12.73 15.72
CA GLY A 304 4.41 -12.90 17.16
C GLY A 304 3.62 -11.85 17.94
N ARG A 305 3.00 -12.25 19.06
CA ARG A 305 2.15 -11.36 19.85
C ARG A 305 2.94 -10.19 20.48
N GLY A 306 2.35 -8.99 20.41
CA GLY A 306 2.90 -7.72 20.87
C GLY A 306 4.11 -7.22 20.07
N ARG A 307 4.35 -7.82 18.90
CA ARG A 307 5.33 -7.37 17.92
C ARG A 307 4.60 -6.77 16.73
N THR A 308 5.37 -6.18 15.83
CA THR A 308 4.92 -5.63 14.56
C THR A 308 5.66 -6.33 13.42
N ILE A 309 5.27 -6.05 12.18
CA ILE A 309 5.99 -6.56 11.02
C ILE A 309 7.47 -6.10 10.96
N VAL A 310 7.85 -5.04 11.69
CA VAL A 310 9.22 -4.49 11.75
C VAL A 310 10.14 -5.28 12.69
N ASP A 311 9.57 -6.07 13.59
CA ASP A 311 10.29 -6.90 14.56
C ASP A 311 9.71 -8.32 14.66
N ALA A 312 9.19 -8.82 13.53
CA ALA A 312 8.48 -10.09 13.41
C ALA A 312 9.32 -11.29 13.89
N ALA A 313 8.66 -12.19 14.63
CA ALA A 313 9.25 -13.42 15.18
C ALA A 313 9.79 -14.37 14.11
N ALA A 314 9.24 -14.32 12.88
CA ALA A 314 9.72 -15.09 11.75
C ALA A 314 11.22 -14.88 11.46
N PHE A 315 11.81 -13.74 11.83
CA PHE A 315 13.22 -13.43 11.58
C PHE A 315 14.11 -13.58 12.83
N ASP A 316 13.58 -14.10 13.95
CA ASP A 316 14.38 -14.39 15.13
C ASP A 316 15.48 -15.44 14.79
N PRO A 317 16.61 -15.47 15.52
CA PRO A 317 17.65 -16.47 15.33
C PRO A 317 17.09 -17.90 15.41
N GLY A 318 17.30 -18.69 14.35
CA GLY A 318 16.83 -20.08 14.26
C GLY A 318 15.32 -20.27 13.98
N ALA A 319 14.57 -19.19 13.76
CA ALA A 319 13.14 -19.28 13.47
C ALA A 319 12.86 -19.91 12.09
N ARG A 320 11.90 -20.83 12.05
CA ARG A 320 11.33 -21.47 10.85
C ARG A 320 9.86 -21.06 10.72
N LEU A 321 9.34 -20.96 9.50
CA LEU A 321 7.90 -20.81 9.29
C LEU A 321 7.18 -22.11 9.68
N GLY A 322 6.08 -21.99 10.42
CA GLY A 322 5.44 -23.12 11.11
C GLY A 322 4.55 -23.99 10.21
N GLY A 323 4.18 -23.52 9.03
CA GLY A 323 3.30 -24.26 8.12
C GLY A 323 1.84 -24.35 8.60
N HIS A 324 1.37 -23.42 9.44
CA HIS A 324 -0.04 -23.39 9.82
C HIS A 324 -0.88 -23.08 8.59
N SER A 325 -2.04 -23.74 8.48
CA SER A 325 -3.00 -23.59 7.39
C SER A 325 -4.41 -23.95 7.85
N GLY A 326 -5.41 -23.74 7.00
CA GLY A 326 -6.84 -23.83 7.31
C GLY A 326 -7.38 -22.50 7.81
N PHE A 327 -8.15 -22.55 8.91
CA PHE A 327 -8.73 -21.38 9.57
C PHE A 327 -7.82 -20.86 10.68
N THR A 328 -6.84 -20.03 10.33
CA THR A 328 -5.86 -19.45 11.27
C THR A 328 -6.39 -18.25 12.06
N LEU A 329 -7.62 -17.79 11.78
CA LEU A 329 -8.27 -16.57 12.32
C LEU A 329 -7.57 -15.25 11.95
N ASP A 330 -6.33 -15.29 11.50
CA ASP A 330 -5.56 -14.12 11.04
C ASP A 330 -4.70 -14.47 9.81
N PRO A 331 -5.33 -14.58 8.62
CA PRO A 331 -4.71 -15.15 7.43
C PRO A 331 -3.67 -14.23 6.79
N VAL A 332 -2.49 -14.78 6.52
CA VAL A 332 -1.44 -14.19 5.68
C VAL A 332 -1.05 -15.15 4.55
N ALA A 333 -0.33 -14.64 3.57
CA ALA A 333 0.47 -15.46 2.66
C ALA A 333 1.94 -15.09 2.83
N SER A 334 2.74 -16.02 3.33
CA SER A 334 4.19 -15.85 3.45
C SER A 334 4.92 -17.08 2.95
N LEU A 335 5.81 -16.88 1.97
CA LEU A 335 6.70 -17.90 1.44
C LEU A 335 8.14 -17.48 1.67
N ARG A 336 8.96 -18.41 2.16
CA ARG A 336 10.40 -18.21 2.34
C ARG A 336 11.19 -19.15 1.44
N ARG A 337 12.19 -18.58 0.78
CA ARG A 337 13.19 -19.29 -0.02
C ARG A 337 14.59 -18.92 0.43
N GLN A 338 15.45 -19.92 0.59
CA GLN A 338 16.88 -19.69 0.78
C GLN A 338 17.58 -19.79 -0.57
N VAL A 339 18.32 -18.75 -0.93
CA VAL A 339 19.02 -18.66 -2.20
C VAL A 339 20.49 -18.33 -2.00
N ARG A 340 21.34 -18.88 -2.86
CA ARG A 340 22.76 -18.53 -2.93
C ARG A 340 22.94 -17.45 -3.98
N VAL A 341 23.49 -16.30 -3.58
CA VAL A 341 23.88 -15.22 -4.48
C VAL A 341 25.40 -15.27 -4.65
N PRO A 342 25.94 -15.80 -5.77
CA PRO A 342 27.37 -15.93 -5.93
C PRO A 342 28.08 -14.58 -5.98
N ALA A 343 29.36 -14.56 -5.60
CA ALA A 343 30.19 -13.35 -5.69
C ALA A 343 30.17 -12.74 -7.10
N ASN A 344 29.99 -11.42 -7.19
CA ASN A 344 29.90 -10.65 -8.46
C ASN A 344 28.86 -11.19 -9.46
N LYS A 345 27.80 -11.83 -8.96
CA LYS A 345 26.70 -12.37 -9.77
C LYS A 345 25.37 -11.87 -9.25
N LYS A 346 24.33 -12.13 -10.06
CA LYS A 346 22.94 -11.87 -9.71
C LYS A 346 22.10 -13.13 -9.86
N ILE A 347 21.01 -13.18 -9.11
CA ILE A 347 19.94 -14.18 -9.25
C ILE A 347 18.59 -13.47 -9.23
N SER A 348 17.55 -14.13 -9.73
CA SER A 348 16.19 -13.60 -9.69
C SER A 348 15.20 -14.69 -9.30
N LEU A 349 14.20 -14.30 -8.52
CA LEU A 349 13.02 -15.11 -8.19
C LEU A 349 11.76 -14.24 -8.31
N THR A 350 10.63 -14.86 -8.62
CA THR A 350 9.37 -14.12 -8.83
C THR A 350 8.27 -14.65 -7.92
N PHE A 351 7.68 -13.75 -7.13
CA PHE A 351 6.47 -14.06 -6.37
C PHE A 351 5.24 -13.63 -7.17
N TRP A 352 4.30 -14.55 -7.33
CA TRP A 352 3.05 -14.33 -8.03
C TRP A 352 1.90 -14.34 -7.05
N THR A 353 0.95 -13.44 -7.23
CA THR A 353 -0.34 -13.46 -6.53
C THR A 353 -1.44 -13.39 -7.57
N VAL A 354 -2.22 -14.45 -7.71
CA VAL A 354 -3.29 -14.56 -8.73
C VAL A 354 -4.60 -14.86 -8.03
N VAL A 355 -5.69 -14.29 -8.54
CA VAL A 355 -7.05 -14.53 -8.08
C VAL A 355 -7.94 -15.04 -9.22
N GLY A 356 -8.96 -15.80 -8.86
CA GLY A 356 -9.93 -16.37 -9.78
C GLY A 356 -11.17 -16.84 -9.04
N ALA A 357 -12.12 -17.40 -9.78
CA ALA A 357 -13.37 -17.90 -9.22
C ALA A 357 -13.19 -19.23 -8.45
N GLY A 358 -12.12 -19.98 -8.68
CA GLY A 358 -11.91 -21.27 -8.02
C GLY A 358 -10.56 -21.91 -8.31
N ARG A 359 -10.31 -23.07 -7.70
CA ARG A 359 -9.02 -23.77 -7.73
C ARG A 359 -8.52 -24.09 -9.15
N ALA A 360 -9.41 -24.52 -10.05
CA ALA A 360 -9.02 -24.87 -11.42
C ALA A 360 -8.37 -23.70 -12.18
N GLU A 361 -8.95 -22.48 -12.09
CA GLU A 361 -8.37 -21.29 -12.71
C GLU A 361 -7.00 -20.92 -12.12
N LEU A 362 -6.82 -21.15 -10.82
CA LEU A 362 -5.55 -20.90 -10.14
C LEU A 362 -4.48 -21.90 -10.58
N ASP A 363 -4.82 -23.18 -10.69
CA ASP A 363 -3.90 -24.22 -11.15
C ASP A 363 -3.46 -23.98 -12.61
N GLU A 364 -4.38 -23.53 -13.48
CA GLU A 364 -4.05 -23.09 -14.85
C GLU A 364 -3.12 -21.86 -14.86
N ALA A 365 -3.33 -20.91 -13.94
CA ALA A 365 -2.45 -19.76 -13.82
C ALA A 365 -1.05 -20.15 -13.38
N ILE A 366 -0.90 -21.06 -12.41
CA ILE A 366 0.39 -21.60 -11.97
C ILE A 366 1.08 -22.29 -13.15
N ALA A 367 0.40 -23.20 -13.85
CA ALA A 367 0.97 -23.95 -14.97
C ALA A 367 1.53 -23.04 -16.08
N ARG A 368 0.96 -21.86 -16.25
CA ARG A 368 1.38 -20.87 -17.26
C ARG A 368 2.47 -19.92 -16.76
N LEU A 369 2.46 -19.57 -15.48
CA LEU A 369 3.32 -18.55 -14.90
C LEU A 369 4.58 -19.12 -14.22
N ASP A 370 4.57 -20.38 -13.81
CA ASP A 370 5.68 -21.02 -13.09
C ASP A 370 6.85 -21.42 -14.00
N HIS A 371 7.34 -20.45 -14.77
CA HIS A 371 8.49 -20.55 -15.65
C HIS A 371 9.35 -19.29 -15.56
N PRO A 372 10.70 -19.41 -15.65
CA PRO A 372 11.61 -18.26 -15.50
C PRO A 372 11.32 -17.09 -16.46
N GLU A 373 10.90 -17.40 -17.70
CA GLU A 373 10.62 -16.42 -18.76
C GLU A 373 9.28 -15.68 -18.58
N SER A 374 8.38 -16.20 -17.73
CA SER A 374 6.99 -15.71 -17.61
C SER A 374 6.91 -14.26 -17.17
N PHE A 375 7.81 -13.82 -16.27
CA PHE A 375 7.83 -12.43 -15.83
C PHE A 375 8.16 -11.47 -16.97
N ALA A 376 9.20 -11.77 -17.76
CA ALA A 376 9.59 -10.93 -18.89
C ALA A 376 8.46 -10.83 -19.93
N ARG A 377 7.78 -11.94 -20.20
CA ARG A 377 6.61 -11.96 -21.09
C ARG A 377 5.46 -11.10 -20.55
N GLN A 378 5.06 -11.28 -19.29
CA GLN A 378 3.97 -10.50 -18.70
C GLN A 378 4.31 -9.01 -18.60
N ALA A 379 5.56 -8.65 -18.31
CA ALA A 379 6.02 -7.26 -18.30
C ALA A 379 5.88 -6.60 -19.68
N MET A 380 6.30 -7.29 -20.75
CA MET A 380 6.14 -6.79 -22.13
C MET A 380 4.66 -6.60 -22.50
N LEU A 381 3.79 -7.52 -22.10
CA LEU A 381 2.35 -7.41 -22.34
C LEU A 381 1.73 -6.25 -21.54
N ALA A 382 2.13 -6.07 -20.27
CA ALA A 382 1.68 -4.97 -19.43
C ALA A 382 2.08 -3.62 -20.04
N TRP A 383 3.33 -3.49 -20.48
CA TRP A 383 3.84 -2.31 -21.17
C TRP A 383 3.06 -2.01 -22.44
N THR A 384 2.90 -3.02 -23.32
CA THR A 384 2.14 -2.86 -24.58
C THR A 384 0.70 -2.41 -24.31
N ARG A 385 0.04 -3.02 -23.33
CA ARG A 385 -1.33 -2.66 -22.92
C ARG A 385 -1.41 -1.23 -22.41
N SER A 386 -0.50 -0.82 -21.54
CA SER A 386 -0.40 0.54 -20.99
C SER A 386 -0.28 1.58 -22.12
N GLN A 387 0.64 1.36 -23.07
CA GLN A 387 0.87 2.23 -24.22
C GLN A 387 -0.39 2.36 -25.11
N VAL A 388 -1.02 1.22 -25.42
CA VAL A 388 -2.23 1.19 -26.24
C VAL A 388 -3.38 1.91 -25.53
N GLN A 389 -3.62 1.65 -24.24
CA GLN A 389 -4.70 2.29 -23.49
C GLN A 389 -4.52 3.80 -23.36
N THR A 390 -3.30 4.25 -23.06
CA THR A 390 -2.98 5.68 -22.94
C THR A 390 -3.27 6.42 -24.25
N ARG A 391 -2.89 5.84 -25.39
CA ARG A 391 -3.22 6.39 -26.72
C ARG A 391 -4.72 6.39 -27.01
N HIS A 392 -5.46 5.33 -26.64
CA HIS A 392 -6.92 5.28 -26.84
C HIS A 392 -7.66 6.38 -26.05
N MET A 393 -7.13 6.80 -24.90
CA MET A 393 -7.67 7.90 -24.10
C MET A 393 -7.28 9.28 -24.62
N GLY A 394 -6.44 9.35 -25.67
CA GLY A 394 -5.91 10.61 -26.18
C GLY A 394 -4.98 11.32 -25.20
N LEU A 395 -4.26 10.55 -24.38
CA LEU A 395 -3.24 11.06 -23.45
C LEU A 395 -1.84 10.80 -24.01
N SER A 396 -0.92 11.72 -23.77
CA SER A 396 0.51 11.46 -23.94
C SER A 396 1.07 10.66 -22.76
N LEU A 397 2.27 10.12 -22.93
CA LEU A 397 2.99 9.43 -21.85
C LEU A 397 3.30 10.35 -20.66
N THR A 398 3.63 11.61 -20.95
CA THR A 398 3.83 12.64 -19.93
C THR A 398 2.52 12.98 -19.21
N ASP A 399 1.39 13.03 -19.93
CA ASP A 399 0.09 13.21 -19.29
C ASP A 399 -0.22 12.07 -18.31
N ALA A 400 -0.02 10.81 -18.72
CA ALA A 400 -0.24 9.66 -17.85
C ALA A 400 0.61 9.72 -16.57
N ALA A 401 1.90 10.05 -16.69
CA ALA A 401 2.79 10.26 -15.54
C ALA A 401 2.30 11.38 -14.61
N ASN A 402 1.77 12.48 -15.15
CA ASN A 402 1.22 13.57 -14.35
C ASN A 402 -0.13 13.23 -13.71
N VAL A 403 -0.99 12.43 -14.36
CA VAL A 403 -2.23 11.93 -13.74
C VAL A 403 -1.93 11.02 -12.56
N GLN A 404 -0.85 10.23 -12.61
CA GLN A 404 -0.38 9.44 -11.46
C GLN A 404 0.04 10.34 -10.27
N LYS A 405 0.58 11.54 -10.52
CA LYS A 405 0.82 12.52 -9.45
C LYS A 405 -0.49 13.02 -8.85
N LEU A 406 -1.50 13.32 -9.68
CA LEU A 406 -2.83 13.71 -9.20
C LEU A 406 -3.48 12.61 -8.33
N ALA A 407 -3.33 11.35 -8.73
CA ALA A 407 -3.89 10.21 -8.00
C ALA A 407 -3.44 10.17 -6.54
N ARG A 408 -2.19 10.58 -6.22
CA ARG A 408 -1.66 10.61 -4.85
C ARG A 408 -2.54 11.45 -3.90
N TYR A 409 -3.03 12.61 -4.37
CA TYR A 409 -3.83 13.56 -3.59
C TYR A 409 -5.26 13.07 -3.37
N LEU A 410 -5.74 12.20 -4.25
CA LEU A 410 -7.05 11.59 -4.13
C LEU A 410 -6.99 10.30 -3.29
N ILE A 411 -5.85 9.59 -3.28
CA ILE A 411 -5.62 8.39 -2.45
C ILE A 411 -5.37 8.76 -0.98
N TYR A 412 -4.48 9.72 -0.72
CA TYR A 412 -4.10 10.15 0.63
C TYR A 412 -4.74 11.50 0.99
N PRO A 413 -5.06 11.74 2.27
CA PRO A 413 -5.48 13.06 2.73
C PRO A 413 -4.27 14.02 2.75
N ASP A 414 -4.01 14.68 1.62
CA ASP A 414 -2.93 15.67 1.45
C ASP A 414 -3.50 17.10 1.46
N PRO A 415 -2.87 18.07 2.15
CA PRO A 415 -3.42 19.42 2.30
C PRO A 415 -3.19 20.34 1.08
N PHE A 416 -2.24 20.06 0.19
CA PHE A 416 -1.75 21.07 -0.77
C PHE A 416 -2.63 21.29 -2.00
N LEU A 417 -3.55 20.36 -2.32
CA LEU A 417 -4.60 20.55 -3.33
C LEU A 417 -6.01 20.72 -2.72
N ARG A 418 -6.10 20.85 -1.40
CA ARG A 418 -7.34 21.16 -0.70
C ARG A 418 -7.47 22.65 -0.47
N LEU A 419 -8.64 23.07 0.00
CA LEU A 419 -8.79 24.40 0.57
C LEU A 419 -7.85 24.60 1.78
N PRO A 420 -7.44 25.86 2.05
CA PRO A 420 -6.74 26.20 3.29
C PRO A 420 -7.50 25.76 4.53
N ALA A 421 -6.77 25.38 5.59
CA ALA A 421 -7.35 24.82 6.82
C ALA A 421 -8.42 25.73 7.46
N GLU A 422 -8.25 27.05 7.42
CA GLU A 422 -9.23 28.02 7.95
C GLU A 422 -10.55 28.01 7.15
N SER A 423 -10.48 27.84 5.84
CA SER A 423 -11.66 27.74 4.97
C SER A 423 -12.39 26.41 5.18
N ILE A 424 -11.65 25.32 5.39
CA ILE A 424 -12.25 24.03 5.76
C ILE A 424 -12.94 24.17 7.13
N ALA A 425 -12.25 24.70 8.14
CA ALA A 425 -12.78 24.85 9.49
C ALA A 425 -14.06 25.69 9.55
N SER A 426 -14.17 26.74 8.73
CA SER A 426 -15.34 27.62 8.68
C SER A 426 -16.45 27.15 7.72
N GLY A 427 -16.15 26.24 6.79
CA GLY A 427 -17.06 25.82 5.72
C GLY A 427 -17.55 24.38 5.79
N LEU A 428 -16.90 23.52 6.58
CA LEU A 428 -17.24 22.11 6.69
C LEU A 428 -18.58 21.90 7.40
N GLY A 429 -19.55 21.35 6.69
CA GLY A 429 -20.83 20.91 7.22
C GLY A 429 -20.98 19.39 7.23
N LYS A 430 -22.21 18.93 7.51
CA LYS A 430 -22.57 17.51 7.52
C LYS A 430 -22.46 16.92 6.11
N GLN A 431 -22.04 15.66 6.00
CA GLN A 431 -22.02 14.92 4.73
C GLN A 431 -23.38 14.98 4.01
N SER A 432 -24.50 14.90 4.75
CA SER A 432 -25.86 14.96 4.19
C SER A 432 -26.19 16.26 3.47
N SER A 433 -25.44 17.34 3.71
CA SER A 433 -25.59 18.59 2.96
C SER A 433 -25.25 18.45 1.48
N LEU A 434 -24.54 17.39 1.07
CA LEU A 434 -24.21 17.13 -0.33
C LEU A 434 -25.36 16.48 -1.12
N TRP A 435 -26.25 15.74 -0.45
CA TRP A 435 -27.28 14.92 -1.08
C TRP A 435 -28.27 15.68 -2.01
N PRO A 436 -28.63 16.95 -1.77
CA PRO A 436 -29.41 17.74 -2.74
C PRO A 436 -28.78 17.85 -4.13
N THR A 437 -27.46 17.61 -4.25
CA THR A 437 -26.71 17.60 -5.52
C THR A 437 -26.46 16.18 -6.05
N SER A 438 -27.06 15.15 -5.44
CA SER A 438 -26.87 13.73 -5.75
C SER A 438 -25.45 13.18 -5.48
N ILE A 439 -24.62 13.94 -4.76
CA ILE A 439 -23.28 13.53 -4.34
C ILE A 439 -23.37 12.88 -2.96
N SER A 440 -22.89 11.65 -2.79
CA SER A 440 -22.95 10.94 -1.51
C SER A 440 -21.93 11.45 -0.49
N GLY A 441 -20.73 11.80 -0.95
CA GLY A 441 -19.57 12.13 -0.11
C GLY A 441 -18.76 10.93 0.38
N ASP A 442 -19.05 9.72 -0.09
CA ASP A 442 -18.36 8.49 0.34
C ASP A 442 -17.05 8.23 -0.43
N PHE A 443 -16.93 8.76 -1.65
CA PHE A 443 -15.75 8.62 -2.50
C PHE A 443 -14.88 9.87 -2.45
N PRO A 444 -13.56 9.76 -2.70
CA PRO A 444 -12.70 10.93 -2.89
C PRO A 444 -13.25 11.85 -3.98
N ILE A 445 -13.43 13.13 -3.66
CA ILE A 445 -13.96 14.11 -4.62
C ILE A 445 -12.81 14.86 -5.30
N PHE A 446 -12.80 14.85 -6.63
CA PHE A 446 -12.02 15.72 -7.50
C PHE A 446 -12.94 16.82 -8.04
N LEU A 447 -12.76 18.05 -7.54
CA LEU A 447 -13.60 19.20 -7.82
C LEU A 447 -12.91 20.19 -8.76
N VAL A 448 -13.59 20.55 -9.86
CA VAL A 448 -13.15 21.61 -10.80
C VAL A 448 -14.19 22.72 -10.84
N ARG A 449 -13.75 23.95 -10.56
CA ARG A 449 -14.57 25.16 -10.61
C ARG A 449 -14.31 25.91 -11.91
N ILE A 450 -15.37 26.16 -12.67
CA ILE A 450 -15.32 26.84 -13.97
C ILE A 450 -16.26 28.04 -13.99
N GLY A 451 -15.83 29.15 -14.57
CA GLY A 451 -16.63 30.37 -14.69
C GLY A 451 -16.62 31.00 -16.08
N ASP A 452 -15.96 30.38 -17.06
CA ASP A 452 -15.82 30.87 -18.43
C ASP A 452 -15.85 29.69 -19.42
N VAL A 453 -16.47 29.90 -20.58
CA VAL A 453 -16.53 28.93 -21.69
C VAL A 453 -15.17 28.71 -22.33
N ALA A 454 -14.28 29.71 -22.28
CA ALA A 454 -12.91 29.59 -22.79
C ALA A 454 -12.11 28.47 -22.09
N ASP A 455 -12.48 28.12 -20.86
CA ASP A 455 -11.78 27.13 -20.04
C ASP A 455 -12.32 25.69 -20.19
N LEU A 456 -13.26 25.45 -21.11
CA LEU A 456 -13.90 24.13 -21.27
C LEU A 456 -12.91 22.99 -21.56
N GLU A 457 -11.78 23.26 -22.21
CA GLU A 457 -10.77 22.22 -22.48
C GLU A 457 -10.14 21.69 -21.18
N ILE A 458 -10.05 22.51 -20.12
CA ILE A 458 -9.57 22.06 -18.80
C ILE A 458 -10.54 21.04 -18.20
N VAL A 459 -11.85 21.26 -18.36
CA VAL A 459 -12.88 20.30 -17.91
C VAL A 459 -12.83 19.02 -18.76
N ALA A 460 -12.66 19.15 -20.07
CA ALA A 460 -12.50 18.01 -20.97
C ALA A 460 -11.26 17.17 -20.61
N GLN A 461 -10.14 17.82 -20.27
CA GLN A 461 -8.92 17.18 -19.81
C GLN A 461 -9.13 16.45 -18.47
N ALA A 462 -9.79 17.10 -17.49
CA ALA A 462 -10.12 16.48 -16.21
C ALA A 462 -11.00 15.22 -16.36
N LEU A 463 -11.94 15.21 -17.32
CA LEU A 463 -12.74 14.03 -17.64
C LEU A 463 -11.88 12.88 -18.20
N ARG A 464 -10.87 13.16 -19.03
CA ARG A 464 -9.90 12.14 -19.49
C ARG A 464 -9.07 11.59 -18.34
N PHE A 465 -8.70 12.43 -17.37
CA PHE A 465 -7.97 12.00 -16.17
C PHE A 465 -8.82 11.11 -15.27
N GLN A 466 -10.10 11.44 -15.10
CA GLN A 466 -11.06 10.60 -14.39
C GLN A 466 -11.21 9.24 -15.06
N GLU A 467 -11.29 9.21 -16.40
CA GLU A 467 -11.35 7.96 -17.16
C GLU A 467 -10.07 7.12 -16.98
N TYR A 468 -8.89 7.74 -17.10
CA TYR A 468 -7.62 7.09 -16.85
C TYR A 468 -7.57 6.46 -15.46
N MET A 469 -7.88 7.22 -14.40
CA MET A 469 -7.90 6.71 -13.01
C MET A 469 -8.88 5.54 -12.84
N ARG A 470 -10.07 5.63 -13.45
CA ARG A 470 -11.07 4.55 -13.41
C ARG A 470 -10.54 3.27 -14.05
N THR A 471 -9.85 3.35 -15.19
CA THR A 471 -9.26 2.16 -15.82
C THR A 471 -8.12 1.56 -15.01
N ARG A 472 -7.46 2.37 -14.18
CA ARG A 472 -6.46 1.95 -13.19
C ARG A 472 -7.08 1.41 -11.90
N GLY A 473 -8.41 1.23 -11.83
CA GLY A 473 -9.10 0.68 -10.66
C GLY A 473 -9.31 1.69 -9.53
N MET A 474 -9.18 2.98 -9.82
CA MET A 474 -9.37 4.06 -8.86
C MET A 474 -10.72 4.76 -9.10
N MET A 475 -11.61 4.63 -8.11
CA MET A 475 -12.94 5.22 -8.14
C MET A 475 -12.95 6.55 -7.37
N ILE A 476 -13.39 7.61 -8.04
CA ILE A 476 -13.51 8.96 -7.50
C ILE A 476 -14.80 9.61 -7.98
N ASP A 477 -15.32 10.55 -7.20
CA ASP A 477 -16.39 11.45 -7.63
C ASP A 477 -15.76 12.67 -8.31
N PHE A 478 -16.00 12.82 -9.62
CA PHE A 478 -15.58 14.01 -10.37
C PHE A 478 -16.73 15.01 -10.44
N VAL A 479 -16.50 16.22 -9.93
CA VAL A 479 -17.53 17.24 -9.79
C VAL A 479 -17.09 18.51 -10.49
N VAL A 480 -17.90 19.01 -11.43
CA VAL A 480 -17.71 20.29 -12.09
C VAL A 480 -18.72 21.29 -11.52
N VAL A 481 -18.23 22.39 -10.95
CA VAL A 481 -19.07 23.48 -10.44
C VAL A 481 -19.02 24.64 -11.42
N ASN A 482 -20.17 24.96 -12.00
CA ASN A 482 -20.35 26.17 -12.79
C ASN A 482 -20.60 27.38 -11.87
N GLU A 483 -19.67 28.33 -11.88
CA GLU A 483 -19.66 29.56 -11.07
C GLU A 483 -19.91 30.82 -11.90
N GLN A 484 -20.34 30.68 -13.17
CA GLN A 484 -20.66 31.83 -14.00
C GLN A 484 -21.86 32.61 -13.44
N ALA A 485 -21.89 33.93 -13.69
CA ALA A 485 -22.98 34.79 -13.26
C ALA A 485 -24.28 34.49 -14.03
N SER A 486 -25.43 34.61 -13.34
CA SER A 486 -26.77 34.10 -13.72
C SER A 486 -27.24 34.42 -15.14
N SER A 487 -26.79 35.53 -15.73
CA SER A 487 -27.20 36.00 -17.06
C SER A 487 -26.66 35.16 -18.23
N TYR A 488 -25.58 34.39 -18.04
CA TYR A 488 -24.93 33.58 -19.09
C TYR A 488 -24.74 32.10 -18.71
N VAL A 489 -25.24 31.68 -17.55
CA VAL A 489 -25.02 30.32 -16.99
C VAL A 489 -25.50 29.21 -17.91
N GLN A 490 -26.57 29.43 -18.67
CA GLN A 490 -27.21 28.35 -19.44
C GLN A 490 -26.32 27.77 -20.54
N ASP A 491 -25.53 28.60 -21.23
CA ASP A 491 -24.70 28.12 -22.34
C ASP A 491 -23.51 27.31 -21.84
N LEU A 492 -22.80 27.83 -20.82
CA LEU A 492 -21.72 27.09 -20.17
C LEU A 492 -22.22 25.81 -19.51
N GLN A 493 -23.38 25.88 -18.85
CA GLN A 493 -23.97 24.71 -18.20
C GLN A 493 -24.27 23.61 -19.22
N ARG A 494 -24.92 23.94 -20.34
CA ARG A 494 -25.21 22.97 -21.41
C ARG A 494 -23.92 22.37 -21.99
N ALA A 495 -22.88 23.17 -22.17
CA ALA A 495 -21.59 22.68 -22.66
C ALA A 495 -20.93 21.70 -21.67
N VAL A 496 -20.91 22.04 -20.37
CA VAL A 496 -20.40 21.16 -19.31
C VAL A 496 -21.22 19.87 -19.22
N GLU A 497 -22.56 19.97 -19.23
CA GLU A 497 -23.45 18.81 -19.22
C GLU A 497 -23.19 17.90 -20.41
N THR A 498 -23.06 18.46 -21.61
CA THR A 498 -22.75 17.71 -22.84
C THR A 498 -21.41 16.97 -22.71
N LEU A 499 -20.35 17.61 -22.20
CA LEU A 499 -19.06 16.95 -21.97
C LEU A 499 -19.19 15.80 -20.95
N CYS A 500 -19.88 16.04 -19.84
CA CYS A 500 -20.11 15.05 -18.79
C CYS A 500 -20.96 13.88 -19.29
N GLU A 501 -22.03 14.12 -20.06
CA GLU A 501 -22.88 13.09 -20.65
C GLU A 501 -22.11 12.25 -21.68
N ASN A 502 -21.35 12.89 -22.56
CA ASN A 502 -20.50 12.19 -23.52
C ASN A 502 -19.47 11.30 -22.81
N SER A 503 -18.87 11.78 -21.72
CA SER A 503 -17.98 10.95 -20.90
C SER A 503 -18.74 9.79 -20.26
N ARG A 504 -19.95 10.01 -19.70
CA ARG A 504 -20.78 8.95 -19.11
C ARG A 504 -21.17 7.84 -20.10
N LEU A 505 -21.33 8.19 -21.38
CA LEU A 505 -21.70 7.25 -22.44
C LEU A 505 -20.52 6.47 -23.04
N ARG A 506 -19.28 7.00 -22.92
CA ARG A 506 -18.06 6.33 -23.39
C ARG A 506 -17.68 5.15 -22.48
N GLY A 507 -17.16 4.07 -23.09
CA GLY A 507 -16.50 2.96 -22.38
C GLY A 507 -17.34 2.32 -21.27
N LYS A 508 -18.41 1.58 -21.64
CA LYS A 508 -19.30 0.85 -20.71
C LYS A 508 -18.67 -0.40 -20.08
N GLU A 509 -17.46 -0.77 -20.48
CA GLU A 509 -16.76 -2.00 -20.05
C GLU A 509 -16.56 -2.08 -18.53
N LEU A 510 -16.50 -0.93 -17.85
CA LEU A 510 -16.34 -0.81 -16.40
C LEU A 510 -17.66 -0.45 -15.67
N GLY A 511 -18.82 -0.64 -16.31
CA GLY A 511 -20.13 -0.32 -15.73
C GLY A 511 -20.53 1.16 -15.83
N PRO A 512 -21.66 1.56 -15.22
CA PRO A 512 -22.19 2.91 -15.34
C PRO A 512 -21.30 3.95 -14.63
N ARG A 513 -21.03 5.08 -15.29
CA ARG A 513 -20.23 6.20 -14.75
C ARG A 513 -21.09 7.14 -13.89
N GLN A 514 -21.62 6.64 -12.78
CA GLN A 514 -22.47 7.41 -11.85
C GLN A 514 -21.68 8.46 -11.01
N HIS A 515 -20.37 8.58 -11.23
CA HIS A 515 -19.45 9.40 -10.44
C HIS A 515 -18.97 10.66 -11.16
N ILE A 516 -19.77 11.16 -12.10
CA ILE A 516 -19.51 12.42 -12.83
C ILE A 516 -20.70 13.33 -12.58
N PHE A 517 -20.45 14.47 -11.92
CA PHE A 517 -21.48 15.40 -11.50
C PHE A 517 -21.21 16.78 -12.11
N ALA A 518 -22.24 17.37 -12.72
CA ALA A 518 -22.23 18.75 -13.18
C ALA A 518 -23.24 19.53 -12.35
N VAL A 519 -22.76 20.49 -11.55
CA VAL A 519 -23.59 21.21 -10.58
C VAL A 519 -23.44 22.71 -10.77
N ARG A 520 -24.48 23.46 -10.41
CA ARG A 520 -24.53 24.91 -10.56
C ARG A 520 -24.42 25.63 -9.22
N ARG A 521 -23.56 26.63 -9.15
CA ARG A 521 -23.37 27.42 -7.93
C ARG A 521 -24.63 28.15 -7.49
N ASP A 522 -25.40 28.68 -8.42
CA ASP A 522 -26.60 29.50 -8.13
C ASP A 522 -27.80 28.69 -7.64
N LEU A 523 -27.79 27.36 -7.81
CA LEU A 523 -28.80 26.43 -7.29
C LEU A 523 -28.40 25.80 -5.94
N MET A 524 -27.17 26.04 -5.48
CA MET A 524 -26.67 25.54 -4.20
C MET A 524 -26.78 26.61 -3.12
N ASP A 525 -27.26 26.22 -1.93
CA ASP A 525 -27.13 27.07 -0.75
C ASP A 525 -25.66 27.18 -0.32
N GLU A 526 -25.37 28.17 0.51
CA GLU A 526 -23.98 28.47 0.94
C GLU A 526 -23.36 27.30 1.70
N THR A 527 -24.16 26.61 2.52
CA THR A 527 -23.73 25.47 3.35
C THR A 527 -23.30 24.30 2.47
N THR A 528 -24.10 23.92 1.47
CA THR A 528 -23.81 22.83 0.53
C THR A 528 -22.55 23.13 -0.26
N TYR A 529 -22.43 24.35 -0.79
CA TYR A 529 -21.27 24.74 -1.58
C TYR A 529 -19.98 24.73 -0.76
N LYS A 530 -19.98 25.32 0.44
CA LYS A 530 -18.82 25.30 1.34
C LYS A 530 -18.47 23.89 1.79
N THR A 531 -19.47 23.06 2.08
CA THR A 531 -19.24 21.65 2.46
C THR A 531 -18.58 20.89 1.31
N LEU A 532 -19.08 21.04 0.08
CA LEU A 532 -18.51 20.41 -1.12
C LEU A 532 -17.04 20.78 -1.32
N LEU A 533 -16.69 22.07 -1.19
CA LEU A 533 -15.31 22.50 -1.27
C LEU A 533 -14.45 21.96 -0.12
N ALA A 534 -15.00 21.92 1.10
CA ALA A 534 -14.27 21.51 2.29
C ALA A 534 -13.98 20.00 2.33
N VAL A 535 -14.92 19.16 1.86
CA VAL A 535 -14.75 17.69 1.84
C VAL A 535 -13.89 17.20 0.66
N ALA A 536 -13.80 17.98 -0.42
CA ALA A 536 -13.04 17.59 -1.60
C ALA A 536 -11.54 17.43 -1.29
N ARG A 537 -10.95 16.37 -1.84
CA ARG A 537 -9.51 16.10 -1.67
C ARG A 537 -8.66 16.88 -2.66
N VAL A 538 -9.24 17.22 -3.81
CA VAL A 538 -8.64 18.09 -4.81
C VAL A 538 -9.67 19.14 -5.21
N VAL A 539 -9.29 20.42 -5.10
CA VAL A 539 -10.10 21.58 -5.50
C VAL A 539 -9.28 22.44 -6.45
N LEU A 540 -9.66 22.44 -7.73
CA LEU A 540 -9.03 23.26 -8.76
C LEU A 540 -9.97 24.34 -9.26
N HIS A 541 -9.41 25.44 -9.72
CA HIS A 541 -10.15 26.48 -10.45
C HIS A 541 -9.49 26.73 -11.79
N THR A 542 -10.28 26.77 -12.87
CA THR A 542 -9.76 26.98 -14.23
C THR A 542 -8.98 28.28 -14.43
N ARG A 543 -9.35 29.35 -13.72
CA ARG A 543 -8.63 30.65 -13.73
C ARG A 543 -7.22 30.60 -13.16
N ASN A 544 -6.88 29.52 -12.44
CA ASN A 544 -5.55 29.35 -11.85
C ASN A 544 -4.58 28.65 -12.80
N GLY A 545 -4.87 28.58 -14.11
CA GLY A 545 -4.04 27.88 -15.08
C GLY A 545 -4.47 26.43 -15.26
N THR A 546 -3.66 25.66 -15.99
CA THR A 546 -3.96 24.26 -16.29
C THR A 546 -3.97 23.40 -15.01
N ILE A 547 -4.45 22.16 -15.12
CA ILE A 547 -4.42 21.20 -14.01
C ILE A 547 -2.98 20.94 -13.56
N PHE A 548 -2.04 20.81 -14.52
CA PHE A 548 -0.65 20.55 -14.21
C PHE A 548 0.05 21.73 -13.55
N ASP A 549 -0.21 22.97 -13.97
CA ASP A 549 0.32 24.18 -13.31
C ASP A 549 -0.10 24.27 -11.83
N GLN A 550 -1.30 23.77 -11.51
CA GLN A 550 -1.80 23.70 -10.14
C GLN A 550 -1.12 22.58 -9.34
N ILE A 551 -0.86 21.41 -9.94
CA ILE A 551 -0.14 20.31 -9.31
C ILE A 551 1.33 20.69 -9.03
N GLU A 552 2.01 21.33 -9.98
CA GLU A 552 3.41 21.74 -9.82
C GLU A 552 3.56 22.75 -8.68
N ARG A 553 2.65 23.72 -8.57
CA ARG A 553 2.64 24.66 -7.44
C ARG A 553 2.38 23.96 -6.10
N ALA A 554 1.51 22.96 -6.06
CA ALA A 554 1.26 22.17 -4.87
C ALA A 554 2.50 21.37 -4.44
N GLU A 555 3.21 20.74 -5.39
CA GLU A 555 4.47 20.02 -5.12
C GLU A 555 5.56 20.99 -4.62
N ALA A 556 5.70 22.16 -5.23
CA ALA A 556 6.66 23.18 -4.80
C ALA A 556 6.37 23.66 -3.36
N ALA A 557 5.10 23.94 -3.03
CA ALA A 557 4.69 24.33 -1.69
C ALA A 557 4.94 23.21 -0.66
N ALA A 558 4.69 21.96 -1.04
CA ALA A 558 4.93 20.79 -0.19
C ALA A 558 6.42 20.59 0.12
N LEU A 559 7.29 20.74 -0.89
CA LEU A 559 8.74 20.70 -0.70
C LEU A 559 9.23 21.81 0.23
N GLN A 560 8.76 23.04 0.03
CA GLN A 560 9.10 24.17 0.89
C GLN A 560 8.69 23.94 2.35
N ALA A 561 7.47 23.43 2.57
CA ALA A 561 6.98 23.11 3.91
C ALA A 561 7.81 22.01 4.60
N ARG A 562 8.18 20.97 3.85
CA ARG A 562 9.07 19.90 4.34
C ARG A 562 10.44 20.45 4.72
N ASP A 563 11.05 21.25 3.86
CA ASP A 563 12.41 21.78 4.07
C ASP A 563 12.43 22.77 5.25
N ALA A 564 11.35 23.55 5.44
CA ALA A 564 11.17 24.38 6.62
C ALA A 564 11.08 23.56 7.92
N LEU A 565 10.40 22.41 7.92
CA LEU A 565 10.36 21.51 9.07
C LEU A 565 11.73 20.87 9.38
N ALA A 566 12.52 20.56 8.34
CA ALA A 566 13.85 20.00 8.49
C ALA A 566 14.87 21.00 9.07
N THR A 567 14.65 22.30 8.90
CA THR A 567 15.55 23.37 9.40
C THR A 567 15.22 23.85 10.81
N LEU A 568 14.09 23.41 11.40
CA LEU A 568 13.80 23.67 12.80
C LEU A 568 14.92 23.08 13.68
N PRO A 569 15.42 23.81 14.69
CA PRO A 569 16.47 23.31 15.58
C PRO A 569 15.94 22.09 16.32
N ILE A 570 16.31 20.90 15.85
CA ILE A 570 16.18 19.65 16.59
C ILE A 570 16.96 19.88 17.88
N PRO A 571 16.37 19.70 19.08
CA PRO A 571 17.12 19.77 20.32
C PRO A 571 18.32 18.81 20.21
N ARG A 572 19.52 19.40 20.09
CA ARG A 572 20.87 18.84 20.16
C ARG A 572 20.91 17.32 19.96
N GLU A 573 21.23 16.89 18.74
CA GLU A 573 21.46 15.49 18.36
C GLU A 573 20.71 14.51 19.26
N LEU A 574 19.44 14.25 18.93
CA LEU A 574 19.01 12.87 19.06
C LEU A 574 20.13 12.09 18.38
N PRO A 575 20.87 11.20 19.08
CA PRO A 575 21.79 10.34 18.36
C PRO A 575 20.95 9.78 17.23
N SER A 576 21.44 9.91 15.98
CA SER A 576 20.98 9.05 14.90
C SER A 576 20.76 7.70 15.56
N PRO A 577 19.65 6.98 15.31
CA PRO A 577 19.63 5.59 15.72
C PRO A 577 20.86 5.02 15.04
N THR A 578 21.97 4.94 15.78
CA THR A 578 23.03 4.01 15.56
C THR A 578 22.19 2.79 15.28
N PRO A 579 22.36 2.14 14.12
CA PRO A 579 21.92 0.77 14.05
C PRO A 579 22.44 0.23 15.37
N THR A 580 21.53 -0.19 16.25
CA THR A 580 21.94 -1.21 17.16
C THR A 580 22.43 -2.23 16.15
N THR A 581 23.75 -2.28 15.94
CA THR A 581 24.45 -3.53 15.93
C THR A 581 23.68 -4.27 16.98
N HIS A 582 22.81 -5.15 16.51
CA HIS A 582 22.41 -6.26 17.32
C HIS A 582 23.77 -6.94 17.53
N THR A 583 24.58 -6.42 18.48
CA THR A 583 25.27 -7.29 19.39
C THR A 583 24.14 -8.23 19.77
N PRO A 584 24.18 -9.51 19.36
CA PRO A 584 23.14 -10.42 19.76
C PRO A 584 23.01 -10.18 21.25
N ALA A 585 21.81 -9.86 21.72
CA ALA A 585 21.52 -9.82 23.13
C ALA A 585 21.61 -11.28 23.63
N SER A 586 22.81 -11.85 23.55
CA SER A 586 23.26 -13.01 24.28
C SER A 586 23.73 -12.57 25.67
N GLN A 587 23.67 -11.28 26.00
CA GLN A 587 23.31 -10.95 27.37
C GLN A 587 21.86 -11.38 27.52
N ALA A 588 21.69 -12.61 28.03
CA ALA A 588 20.52 -13.01 28.74
C ALA A 588 20.19 -11.88 29.72
N VAL A 589 19.34 -10.95 29.29
CA VAL A 589 18.55 -10.15 30.22
C VAL A 589 17.85 -11.24 30.99
N ALA A 590 18.34 -11.50 32.21
CA ALA A 590 17.80 -12.53 33.07
C ALA A 590 16.29 -12.44 32.92
N ASN A 591 15.63 -13.54 32.57
CA ASN A 591 14.18 -13.58 32.53
C ASN A 591 13.72 -13.15 33.91
N VAL A 592 13.49 -11.85 34.11
CA VAL A 592 12.91 -11.31 35.32
C VAL A 592 11.49 -11.80 35.22
N SER A 593 11.25 -13.02 35.69
CA SER A 593 9.91 -13.55 35.79
C SER A 593 9.22 -12.64 36.80
N ALA A 594 8.17 -11.95 36.36
CA ALA A 594 7.26 -11.38 37.32
C ALA A 594 6.76 -12.52 38.21
N ASP A 595 7.02 -12.45 39.51
CA ASP A 595 6.46 -13.40 40.46
C ASP A 595 5.03 -12.96 40.85
N GLY A 596 4.27 -13.91 41.38
CA GLY A 596 2.91 -13.68 41.87
C GLY A 596 2.87 -13.17 43.31
N SER A 597 3.94 -12.55 43.82
CA SER A 597 4.02 -12.19 45.24
C SER A 597 2.86 -11.27 45.64
N GLY A 598 2.12 -11.67 46.68
CA GLY A 598 0.95 -10.93 47.17
C GLY A 598 -0.33 -11.10 46.33
N LEU A 599 -0.33 -11.97 45.32
CA LEU A 599 -1.50 -12.26 44.48
C LEU A 599 -2.04 -13.66 44.75
N SER A 600 -3.36 -13.79 44.79
CA SER A 600 -4.06 -15.08 44.80
C SER A 600 -4.33 -15.57 43.38
N GLN A 601 -4.41 -16.89 43.17
CA GLN A 601 -4.70 -17.51 41.86
C GLN A 601 -3.74 -17.07 40.72
N TRP A 602 -2.45 -16.96 41.03
CA TRP A 602 -1.42 -16.60 40.05
C TRP A 602 -1.33 -17.63 38.92
N ASN A 603 -1.60 -17.20 37.68
CA ASN A 603 -1.61 -18.06 36.49
C ASN A 603 -0.33 -17.95 35.64
N GLY A 604 0.74 -17.36 36.18
CA GLY A 604 1.97 -17.06 35.46
C GLY A 604 2.00 -15.66 34.82
N PHE A 605 0.85 -15.01 34.61
CA PHE A 605 0.73 -13.63 34.09
C PHE A 605 0.03 -12.67 35.04
N GLY A 606 -1.05 -13.11 35.68
CA GLY A 606 -1.85 -12.31 36.58
C GLY A 606 -2.51 -13.12 37.69
N GLY A 607 -3.00 -12.42 38.69
CA GLY A 607 -3.70 -12.96 39.85
C GLY A 607 -4.54 -11.87 40.53
N PHE A 608 -5.30 -12.24 41.55
CA PHE A 608 -6.20 -11.34 42.26
C PHE A 608 -5.55 -10.75 43.52
N ASP A 609 -5.73 -9.45 43.72
CA ASP A 609 -5.40 -8.72 44.95
C ASP A 609 -6.65 -8.11 45.59
N GLY A 610 -6.55 -7.71 46.86
CA GLY A 610 -7.58 -7.00 47.60
C GLY A 610 -8.87 -7.79 47.70
N ASP A 611 -8.79 -9.06 48.11
CA ASP A 611 -9.92 -9.99 48.23
C ASP A 611 -10.69 -10.23 46.92
N GLY A 612 -10.00 -10.17 45.78
CA GLY A 612 -10.62 -10.37 44.46
C GLY A 612 -11.13 -9.10 43.79
N ARG A 613 -10.96 -7.92 44.40
CA ARG A 613 -11.42 -6.65 43.84
C ARG A 613 -10.59 -6.15 42.67
N HIS A 614 -9.33 -6.59 42.57
CA HIS A 614 -8.42 -6.16 41.50
C HIS A 614 -7.79 -7.38 40.85
N TYR A 615 -7.85 -7.44 39.51
CA TYR A 615 -7.05 -8.38 38.74
C TYR A 615 -5.76 -7.70 38.31
N VAL A 616 -4.64 -8.23 38.77
CA VAL A 616 -3.31 -7.65 38.58
C VAL A 616 -2.52 -8.49 37.58
N VAL A 617 -2.07 -7.89 36.49
CA VAL A 617 -1.21 -8.52 35.47
C VAL A 617 0.19 -7.94 35.56
N ARG A 618 1.20 -8.80 35.65
CA ARG A 618 2.61 -8.38 35.68
C ARG A 618 3.34 -8.87 34.44
N LEU A 619 3.97 -7.93 33.73
CA LEU A 619 4.75 -8.15 32.53
C LEU A 619 6.17 -7.62 32.73
N ALA A 620 7.15 -8.38 32.25
CA ALA A 620 8.57 -8.02 32.30
C ALA A 620 9.25 -8.42 30.98
N GLY A 621 10.41 -7.83 30.70
CA GLY A 621 11.16 -8.12 29.47
C GLY A 621 10.31 -7.86 28.23
N ARG A 622 10.20 -8.85 27.33
CA ARG A 622 9.33 -8.82 26.14
C ARG A 622 8.07 -9.67 26.28
N ARG A 623 7.75 -10.16 27.48
CA ARG A 623 6.59 -11.03 27.69
C ARG A 623 5.28 -10.25 27.57
N THR A 624 4.33 -10.79 26.82
CA THR A 624 2.95 -10.28 26.64
C THR A 624 1.95 -11.28 27.20
N THR A 625 0.71 -10.89 27.47
CA THR A 625 -0.32 -11.90 27.81
C THR A 625 -0.54 -12.87 26.64
N PRO A 626 -1.16 -14.05 26.84
CA PRO A 626 -1.50 -14.94 25.72
C PRO A 626 -2.57 -14.36 24.78
N GLN A 627 -3.56 -13.66 25.33
CA GLN A 627 -4.59 -12.92 24.59
C GLN A 627 -4.81 -11.55 25.24
N PRO A 628 -5.34 -10.54 24.52
CA PRO A 628 -5.64 -9.24 25.13
C PRO A 628 -6.54 -9.44 26.34
N TRP A 629 -6.04 -9.10 27.52
CA TRP A 629 -6.83 -9.07 28.74
C TRP A 629 -7.25 -7.63 28.96
N ILE A 630 -8.55 -7.34 28.86
CA ILE A 630 -9.06 -5.97 28.84
C ILE A 630 -9.92 -5.67 30.07
N ASN A 631 -9.93 -4.41 30.48
CA ASN A 631 -10.93 -3.86 31.38
C ASN A 631 -11.77 -2.83 30.64
N VAL A 632 -13.08 -2.89 30.83
CA VAL A 632 -14.05 -1.96 30.24
C VAL A 632 -14.60 -1.08 31.36
N VAL A 633 -14.45 0.23 31.21
CA VAL A 633 -14.88 1.22 32.19
C VAL A 633 -15.79 2.22 31.48
N SER A 634 -17.05 2.29 31.91
CA SER A 634 -18.04 3.15 31.26
C SER A 634 -19.12 3.63 32.23
N ASN A 635 -19.74 4.76 31.89
CA ASN A 635 -21.04 5.16 32.39
C ASN A 635 -22.12 4.92 31.30
N ALA A 636 -23.30 5.50 31.45
CA ALA A 636 -24.42 5.30 30.52
C ALA A 636 -24.17 5.85 29.09
N SER A 637 -23.26 6.81 28.93
CA SER A 637 -23.09 7.56 27.68
C SER A 637 -21.63 7.70 27.24
N PHE A 638 -20.67 7.12 27.93
CA PHE A 638 -19.25 7.29 27.64
C PHE A 638 -18.43 6.15 28.25
N GLY A 639 -17.32 5.79 27.61
CA GLY A 639 -16.44 4.77 28.18
C GLY A 639 -15.11 4.66 27.47
N PHE A 640 -14.24 3.87 28.10
CA PHE A 640 -13.02 3.38 27.48
C PHE A 640 -12.83 1.90 27.83
N HIS A 641 -12.03 1.21 27.02
CA HIS A 641 -11.41 -0.03 27.45
C HIS A 641 -9.90 0.09 27.35
N THR A 642 -9.19 -0.73 28.11
CA THR A 642 -7.72 -0.80 28.03
C THR A 642 -7.23 -2.21 28.30
N SER A 643 -6.24 -2.66 27.53
CA SER A 643 -5.58 -3.95 27.76
C SER A 643 -4.58 -3.89 28.92
N ALA A 644 -4.15 -5.06 29.41
CA ALA A 644 -3.09 -5.17 30.42
C ALA A 644 -1.76 -4.57 29.96
N GLU A 645 -1.48 -4.56 28.66
CA GLU A 645 -0.33 -3.84 28.07
C GLU A 645 -0.54 -2.33 27.99
N GLY A 646 -1.77 -1.84 28.17
CA GLY A 646 -2.08 -0.41 28.16
C GLY A 646 -2.57 0.14 26.83
N ALA A 647 -2.95 -0.71 25.87
CA ALA A 647 -3.60 -0.26 24.65
C ALA A 647 -5.05 0.14 24.96
N ALA A 648 -5.36 1.44 24.86
CA ALA A 648 -6.67 1.99 25.19
C ALA A 648 -7.44 2.48 23.95
N PHE A 649 -8.75 2.44 24.07
CA PHE A 649 -9.72 2.97 23.11
C PHE A 649 -10.87 3.64 23.88
N THR A 650 -11.28 4.83 23.45
CA THR A 650 -12.31 5.66 24.10
C THR A 650 -13.43 6.02 23.12
N TRP A 651 -14.68 6.02 23.61
CA TRP A 651 -15.88 6.33 22.81
C TRP A 651 -16.89 7.19 23.58
N SER A 652 -17.81 7.78 22.82
CA SER A 652 -18.97 8.50 23.36
C SER A 652 -20.26 7.88 22.81
N ARG A 653 -21.23 7.61 23.67
CA ARG A 653 -22.57 7.03 23.42
C ARG A 653 -22.59 5.62 22.84
N ASN A 654 -21.82 5.35 21.79
CA ASN A 654 -21.76 4.07 21.10
C ASN A 654 -20.30 3.73 20.76
N SER A 655 -19.83 2.57 21.24
CA SER A 655 -18.43 2.12 21.07
C SER A 655 -18.06 1.68 19.67
N ARG A 656 -19.05 1.51 18.78
CA ARG A 656 -18.83 1.15 17.37
C ARG A 656 -18.84 2.39 16.47
N ASP A 657 -19.88 3.21 16.59
CA ASP A 657 -20.15 4.28 15.61
C ASP A 657 -19.56 5.64 16.02
N TYR A 658 -19.26 5.85 17.31
CA TYR A 658 -18.81 7.13 17.87
C TYR A 658 -17.52 6.96 18.66
N GLN A 659 -16.53 6.38 17.98
CA GLN A 659 -15.16 6.24 18.46
C GLN A 659 -14.52 7.63 18.57
N LEU A 660 -13.90 7.94 19.71
CA LEU A 660 -13.08 9.15 19.85
C LEU A 660 -11.64 8.87 19.43
N THR A 661 -11.10 7.74 19.88
CA THR A 661 -9.79 7.21 19.49
C THR A 661 -9.98 5.87 18.76
N PRO A 662 -9.01 5.32 18.01
CA PRO A 662 -9.26 4.10 17.24
C PRO A 662 -9.27 2.84 18.09
N TRP A 663 -10.23 1.95 17.83
CA TRP A 663 -10.16 0.56 18.28
C TRP A 663 -9.38 -0.30 17.28
N SER A 664 -8.27 -0.91 17.73
CA SER A 664 -7.37 -1.65 16.83
C SER A 664 -7.92 -3.01 16.38
N ASN A 665 -8.81 -3.66 17.14
CA ASN A 665 -9.31 -5.03 16.90
C ASN A 665 -8.27 -6.03 16.33
N ASP A 666 -7.00 -5.91 16.76
CA ASP A 666 -5.85 -6.67 16.29
C ASP A 666 -5.27 -7.47 17.49
N PRO A 667 -5.48 -8.80 17.55
CA PRO A 667 -4.99 -9.62 18.66
C PRO A 667 -3.49 -9.93 18.60
N VAL A 668 -2.80 -9.54 17.53
CA VAL A 668 -1.35 -9.77 17.34
C VAL A 668 -0.58 -8.53 17.77
N SER A 669 -0.77 -7.41 17.08
CA SER A 669 0.01 -6.18 17.33
C SER A 669 -0.57 -5.34 18.45
N ASN A 670 -1.91 -5.31 18.59
CA ASN A 670 -2.64 -4.54 19.59
C ASN A 670 -2.21 -3.05 19.61
N ARG A 671 -2.19 -2.40 18.44
CA ARG A 671 -1.70 -1.03 18.24
C ARG A 671 -2.53 -0.05 19.04
N PRO A 672 -1.94 0.79 19.89
CA PRO A 672 -2.72 1.75 20.66
C PRO A 672 -3.00 3.04 19.87
N GLY A 673 -4.20 3.63 20.08
CA GLY A 673 -4.60 4.90 19.48
C GLY A 673 -4.46 6.13 20.37
N GLU A 674 -4.21 5.93 21.67
CA GLU A 674 -4.07 7.00 22.66
C GLU A 674 -3.15 6.59 23.80
N GLY A 675 -2.32 7.50 24.29
CA GLY A 675 -1.31 7.18 25.30
C GLY A 675 -0.51 8.36 25.83
N LEU A 676 0.41 8.04 26.74
CA LEU A 676 1.38 8.97 27.31
C LEU A 676 2.81 8.54 26.97
N TYR A 677 3.59 9.46 26.42
CA TYR A 677 5.02 9.31 26.18
C TYR A 677 5.80 10.19 27.13
N ILE A 678 6.90 9.67 27.67
CA ILE A 678 7.82 10.40 28.54
C ILE A 678 9.18 10.40 27.86
N TYR A 679 9.71 11.58 27.55
CA TYR A 679 11.04 11.77 26.98
C TYR A 679 12.02 12.17 28.08
N ASP A 680 13.05 11.35 28.29
CA ASP A 680 14.15 11.66 29.20
C ASP A 680 15.18 12.52 28.47
N GLN A 681 15.34 13.77 28.93
CA GLN A 681 16.28 14.71 28.32
C GLN A 681 17.75 14.34 28.58
N ALA A 682 18.04 13.56 29.63
CA ALA A 682 19.41 13.14 29.94
C ALA A 682 19.85 12.00 29.03
N SER A 683 18.99 11.00 28.82
CA SER A 683 19.33 9.84 27.98
C SER A 683 19.00 10.02 26.50
N GLY A 684 18.18 11.02 26.15
CA GLY A 684 17.64 11.21 24.81
C GLY A 684 16.68 10.11 24.36
N LYS A 685 16.04 9.38 25.28
CA LYS A 685 15.18 8.23 24.98
C LYS A 685 13.75 8.45 25.49
N ALA A 686 12.78 8.05 24.69
CA ALA A 686 11.38 7.97 25.09
C ALA A 686 11.09 6.64 25.82
N PHE A 687 10.14 6.66 26.75
CA PHE A 687 9.57 5.52 27.44
C PHE A 687 8.12 5.82 27.81
N SER A 688 7.38 4.82 28.29
CA SER A 688 5.98 4.98 28.69
C SER A 688 5.67 4.09 29.90
N PRO A 689 4.74 4.50 30.78
CA PRO A 689 4.20 3.58 31.78
C PRO A 689 3.34 2.45 31.16
N LEU A 690 2.96 2.59 29.88
CA LEU A 690 2.16 1.62 29.14
C LEU A 690 3.10 0.76 28.26
N ALA A 691 3.07 -0.55 28.48
CA ALA A 691 3.87 -1.52 27.73
C ALA A 691 3.59 -1.52 26.21
N ALA A 692 2.37 -1.20 25.80
CA ALA A 692 1.93 -1.16 24.40
C ALA A 692 2.44 0.07 23.62
N MET A 693 2.91 1.12 24.32
CA MET A 693 3.39 2.36 23.69
C MET A 693 4.86 2.27 23.29
N VAL A 694 5.72 2.12 24.30
CA VAL A 694 7.17 2.03 24.14
C VAL A 694 7.64 0.94 25.08
N ARG A 695 7.79 -0.27 24.55
CA ARG A 695 8.23 -1.42 25.35
C ARG A 695 9.71 -1.29 25.69
N ASP A 696 9.99 -0.99 26.95
CA ASP A 696 11.33 -1.08 27.53
C ASP A 696 11.49 -2.44 28.26
N PRO A 697 12.33 -3.37 27.76
CA PRO A 697 12.54 -4.67 28.39
C PRO A 697 13.18 -4.61 29.78
N SER A 698 13.80 -3.48 30.16
CA SER A 698 14.37 -3.28 31.49
C SER A 698 13.33 -2.91 32.55
N MET A 699 12.11 -2.57 32.12
CA MET A 699 11.02 -2.17 33.01
C MET A 699 10.14 -3.37 33.40
N THR A 700 9.59 -3.29 34.61
CA THR A 700 8.46 -4.12 35.04
C THR A 700 7.19 -3.31 34.88
N TYR A 701 6.16 -3.92 34.30
CA TYR A 701 4.84 -3.32 34.09
C TYR A 701 3.81 -4.11 34.87
N GLU A 702 2.97 -3.41 35.62
CA GLU A 702 1.90 -4.01 36.40
C GLU A 702 0.59 -3.28 36.10
N ALA A 703 -0.37 -3.98 35.51
CA ALA A 703 -1.70 -3.46 35.24
C ALA A 703 -2.69 -3.96 36.30
N TRP A 704 -3.34 -3.02 36.97
CA TRP A 704 -4.36 -3.26 37.97
C TRP A 704 -5.71 -2.92 37.37
N HIS A 705 -6.51 -3.94 37.07
CA HIS A 705 -7.87 -3.77 36.58
C HIS A 705 -8.85 -3.98 37.73
N GLY A 706 -9.66 -2.95 38.01
CA GLY A 706 -10.71 -3.00 39.01
C GLY A 706 -12.01 -2.41 38.48
N GLN A 707 -13.07 -2.51 39.28
CA GLN A 707 -14.34 -1.88 38.94
C GLN A 707 -14.18 -0.35 38.89
N GLY A 708 -14.45 0.25 37.73
CA GLY A 708 -14.40 1.70 37.56
C GLY A 708 -13.01 2.30 37.26
N PHE A 709 -11.93 1.50 37.23
CA PHE A 709 -10.59 2.02 36.98
C PHE A 709 -9.61 0.99 36.39
N SER A 710 -8.56 1.50 35.75
CA SER A 710 -7.34 0.74 35.46
C SER A 710 -6.11 1.55 35.89
N THR A 711 -5.18 0.95 36.63
CA THR A 711 -3.91 1.59 37.03
C THR A 711 -2.72 0.83 36.48
N PHE A 712 -1.81 1.52 35.79
CA PHE A 712 -0.56 0.99 35.28
C PHE A 712 0.59 1.49 36.15
N ARG A 713 1.21 0.56 36.88
CA ARG A 713 2.41 0.81 37.65
C ARG A 713 3.62 0.33 36.87
N SER A 714 4.65 1.15 36.82
CA SER A 714 5.90 0.75 36.18
C SER A 714 7.10 1.39 36.84
N LYS A 715 8.26 0.75 36.69
CA LYS A 715 9.52 1.21 37.27
C LYS A 715 10.64 1.16 36.24
N ARG A 716 11.38 2.26 36.13
CA ARG A 716 12.56 2.43 35.27
C ARG A 716 13.69 3.02 36.10
N GLY A 717 14.62 2.19 36.55
CA GLY A 717 15.68 2.60 37.47
C GLY A 717 15.09 3.29 38.73
N PRO A 718 15.46 4.54 39.03
CA PRO A 718 14.93 5.30 40.18
C PRO A 718 13.55 5.93 39.95
N LEU A 719 13.00 5.86 38.73
CA LEU A 719 11.70 6.43 38.42
C LEU A 719 10.59 5.39 38.61
N SER A 720 9.61 5.70 39.42
CA SER A 720 8.34 4.95 39.52
C SER A 720 7.19 5.79 38.98
N MET A 721 6.28 5.14 38.26
CA MET A 721 5.15 5.79 37.60
C MET A 721 3.86 5.03 37.90
N ASP A 722 2.83 5.79 38.26
CA ASP A 722 1.45 5.31 38.39
C ASP A 722 0.57 6.09 37.42
N LEU A 723 -0.01 5.41 36.43
CA LEU A 723 -0.99 5.98 35.51
C LEU A 723 -2.36 5.35 35.77
N THR A 724 -3.31 6.14 36.26
CA THR A 724 -4.68 5.67 36.52
C THR A 724 -5.66 6.28 35.53
N HIS A 725 -6.50 5.45 34.92
CA HIS A 725 -7.65 5.86 34.11
C HIS A 725 -8.96 5.58 34.83
N VAL A 726 -9.87 6.55 34.81
CA VAL A 726 -11.25 6.44 35.32
C VAL A 726 -12.22 7.13 34.37
N VAL A 727 -13.51 6.79 34.47
CA VAL A 727 -14.62 7.52 33.85
C VAL A 727 -15.42 8.21 34.94
N ASP A 728 -15.84 9.45 34.70
CA ASP A 728 -16.76 10.14 35.61
C ASP A 728 -18.11 9.37 35.68
N PRO A 729 -18.71 9.18 36.86
CA PRO A 729 -19.97 8.43 36.97
C PRO A 729 -21.15 9.02 36.19
N VAL A 730 -21.12 10.32 35.88
CA VAL A 730 -22.22 11.04 35.24
C VAL A 730 -21.76 11.68 33.92
N ASP A 731 -20.67 12.42 33.95
CA ASP A 731 -20.20 13.19 32.80
C ASP A 731 -19.49 12.31 31.75
N SER A 732 -19.55 12.70 30.48
CA SER A 732 -18.83 12.02 29.40
C SER A 732 -17.33 12.36 29.42
N LEU A 733 -16.65 11.98 30.50
CA LEU A 733 -15.28 12.39 30.82
C LEU A 733 -14.41 11.18 31.20
N LYS A 734 -13.29 11.02 30.49
CA LYS A 734 -12.17 10.17 30.90
C LYS A 734 -11.14 11.01 31.64
N ILE A 735 -10.72 10.57 32.82
CA ILE A 735 -9.63 11.20 33.57
C ILE A 735 -8.42 10.25 33.55
N SER A 736 -7.26 10.79 33.16
CA SER A 736 -5.98 10.07 33.20
C SER A 736 -5.01 10.80 34.13
N ARG A 737 -4.64 10.18 35.25
CA ARG A 737 -3.73 10.75 36.24
C ARG A 737 -2.38 10.03 36.20
N LEU A 738 -1.33 10.73 35.77
CA LEU A 738 0.05 10.26 35.84
C LEU A 738 0.74 10.84 37.08
N ARG A 739 1.25 9.98 37.97
CA ARG A 739 2.17 10.34 39.04
C ARG A 739 3.55 9.77 38.71
N ILE A 740 4.57 10.62 38.73
CA ILE A 740 5.97 10.22 38.57
C ILE A 740 6.70 10.54 39.88
N GLN A 741 7.44 9.57 40.41
CA GLN A 741 8.28 9.75 41.59
C GLN A 741 9.73 9.38 41.23
N ASN A 742 10.66 10.24 41.61
CA ASN A 742 12.10 10.01 41.47
C ASN A 742 12.68 9.70 42.86
N SER A 743 13.13 8.46 43.07
CA SER A 743 13.85 8.06 44.28
C SER A 743 15.36 8.15 44.15
N GLY A 744 15.86 8.64 43.01
CA GLY A 744 17.27 8.81 42.72
C GLY A 744 17.85 10.07 43.37
N SER A 745 19.18 10.11 43.48
CA SER A 745 19.92 11.25 44.03
C SER A 745 20.06 12.43 43.05
N VAL A 746 19.71 12.25 41.76
CA VAL A 746 19.85 13.26 40.70
C VAL A 746 18.45 13.69 40.21
N PRO A 747 18.18 15.00 40.04
CA PRO A 747 16.94 15.48 39.45
C PRO A 747 16.74 14.97 38.01
N ALA A 748 15.59 14.34 37.74
CA ALA A 748 15.22 13.91 36.39
C ALA A 748 14.58 15.07 35.60
N ARG A 749 14.99 15.25 34.34
CA ARG A 749 14.42 16.25 33.42
C ARG A 749 13.60 15.55 32.35
N LEU A 750 12.28 15.57 32.51
CA LEU A 750 11.35 14.82 31.68
C LEU A 750 10.46 15.78 30.86
N ARG A 751 10.09 15.36 29.64
CA ARG A 751 8.97 15.97 28.90
C ARG A 751 7.88 14.91 28.77
N VAL A 752 6.64 15.30 29.06
CA VAL A 752 5.48 14.39 28.99
C VAL A 752 4.60 14.83 27.83
N TYR A 753 4.24 13.88 26.98
CA TYR A 753 3.39 14.08 25.82
C TYR A 753 2.16 13.21 25.94
N ALA A 754 0.97 13.82 25.83
CA ALA A 754 -0.27 13.09 25.63
C ALA A 754 -0.57 13.02 24.14
N TYR A 755 -0.90 11.82 23.68
CA TYR A 755 -1.17 11.53 22.28
C TYR A 755 -2.55 10.90 22.14
N ALA A 756 -3.29 11.33 21.14
CA ALA A 756 -4.57 10.75 20.76
C ALA A 756 -4.74 10.84 19.24
N GLU A 757 -5.06 9.72 18.61
CA GLU A 757 -5.48 9.65 17.23
C GLU A 757 -6.99 9.87 17.16
N TRP A 758 -7.41 11.02 16.62
CA TRP A 758 -8.84 11.31 16.52
C TRP A 758 -9.51 10.48 15.43
N VAL A 759 -10.64 9.87 15.79
CA VAL A 759 -11.55 9.19 14.85
C VAL A 759 -12.84 9.99 14.70
N LEU A 760 -13.50 10.36 15.80
CA LEU A 760 -14.76 11.11 15.82
C LEU A 760 -15.81 10.54 14.83
N GLY A 761 -15.99 9.23 14.86
CA GLY A 761 -16.87 8.50 13.94
C GLY A 761 -16.59 6.99 13.95
N GLY A 762 -16.94 6.29 12.86
CA GLY A 762 -16.80 4.84 12.79
C GLY A 762 -15.39 4.33 12.43
N HIS A 763 -14.63 5.07 11.62
CA HIS A 763 -13.30 4.62 11.17
C HIS A 763 -12.41 5.78 10.71
N ARG A 764 -11.14 5.79 11.14
CA ARG A 764 -10.20 6.91 10.90
C ARG A 764 -9.98 7.22 9.42
N SER A 765 -9.82 6.20 8.57
CA SER A 765 -9.57 6.40 7.14
C SER A 765 -10.68 7.17 6.40
N ARG A 766 -11.89 7.22 6.97
CA ARG A 766 -13.02 7.99 6.43
C ARG A 766 -13.09 9.40 7.01
N THR A 767 -12.80 9.56 8.30
CA THR A 767 -13.00 10.82 9.02
C THR A 767 -11.77 11.71 9.09
N ALA A 768 -10.56 11.18 8.91
CA ALA A 768 -9.31 11.94 9.08
C ALA A 768 -9.26 13.23 8.24
N ALA A 769 -9.89 13.21 7.05
CA ALA A 769 -9.98 14.34 6.13
C ALA A 769 -11.02 15.41 6.53
N THR A 770 -11.88 15.15 7.52
CA THR A 770 -12.98 16.02 7.97
C THR A 770 -12.90 16.37 9.46
N ILE A 771 -11.84 15.93 10.15
CA ILE A 771 -11.59 16.33 11.54
C ILE A 771 -10.89 17.69 11.55
N VAL A 772 -11.48 18.65 12.25
CA VAL A 772 -10.95 20.00 12.42
C VAL A 772 -10.37 20.14 13.83
N PRO A 773 -9.03 20.16 13.99
CA PRO A 773 -8.40 20.44 15.28
C PRO A 773 -8.41 21.95 15.57
N SER A 774 -8.53 22.32 16.84
CA SER A 774 -8.36 23.70 17.30
C SER A 774 -7.73 23.74 18.69
N ARG A 775 -7.20 24.91 19.07
CA ARG A 775 -6.64 25.14 20.41
C ARG A 775 -7.35 26.31 21.04
N ASP A 776 -7.92 26.09 22.21
CA ASP A 776 -8.49 27.16 23.02
C ASP A 776 -7.36 28.02 23.61
N ALA A 777 -7.39 29.32 23.34
CA ALA A 777 -6.31 30.22 23.73
C ALA A 777 -6.29 30.51 25.24
N ALA A 778 -7.44 30.48 25.92
CA ALA A 778 -7.56 30.83 27.33
C ALA A 778 -7.11 29.70 28.27
N THR A 779 -7.55 28.47 27.97
CA THR A 779 -7.28 27.27 28.76
C THR A 779 -6.10 26.46 28.22
N GLY A 780 -5.72 26.67 26.96
CA GLY A 780 -4.74 25.85 26.27
C GLY A 780 -5.28 24.47 25.82
N ALA A 781 -6.57 24.20 26.01
CA ALA A 781 -7.19 22.92 25.63
C ALA A 781 -7.06 22.65 24.13
N LEU A 782 -6.81 21.41 23.78
CA LEU A 782 -6.81 20.94 22.39
C LEU A 782 -8.17 20.30 22.11
N LEU A 783 -8.85 20.78 21.08
CA LEU A 783 -10.19 20.37 20.70
C LEU A 783 -10.13 19.75 19.30
N ALA A 784 -11.06 18.85 19.01
CA ALA A 784 -11.26 18.28 17.69
C ALA A 784 -12.76 18.09 17.43
N GLN A 785 -13.22 18.43 16.23
CA GLN A 785 -14.61 18.31 15.82
C GLN A 785 -14.72 17.65 14.45
N ASN A 786 -15.76 16.84 14.26
CA ASN A 786 -16.19 16.29 12.97
C ASN A 786 -17.69 16.62 12.80
N PRO A 787 -18.08 17.57 11.92
CA PRO A 787 -19.44 18.10 11.79
C PRO A 787 -20.54 17.13 11.35
#